data_AF-A0A4S3TQS6-F1
#
_entry.id   AF-A0A4S3TQS6-F1
#
_cell.length_a   1.000
_cell.length_b   1.000
_cell.length_c   1.000
_cell.angle_alpha   90.00
_cell.angle_beta   90.00
_cell.angle_gamma   90.00
#
_symmetry.space_group_name_H-M   'P 1'
#
loop_
_entity.id
_entity.type
_entity.pdbx_description
1 polymer ?
#
loop_
_entity_poly.entity_id
_entity_poly.type
_entity_poly.pdbx_seq_one_letter_code
_entity_poly.pdbx_strand_id
1 'polypeptide(L)'
;MTDTHDSQTDGEDRSLLGRRSYLRGAASAATLSVVGVGAVAADESFDVVEVSAGDTYRVQLGSGDTLENTLIDITARGAQYQINATGTDWEIRNVGVRGSWDSHAKAEPLIVSVSAGGSARIENLYLGDGSPDDTYPGATGIFVAGSHAGVLEIDRVNIQGYPDNAIYGSSPGNPARHPAGRGGGGEVHITNSYAADCRAGGFRVGTNGSYVENCVATGCDRNAWGFYEEIEVIDCDFSGARMGDIGTGDSHWRENARVRVTDSRFESTVEHSGRVIGESVGSPQRTEPEDVEGVPLTAEQAASGSAEPPSSGGPGNGDDEDDEDDEEDDGDGDEYLLAFVTEPEANLASYEFLAEGPVEFADAPYETPSGGSIEGGTFEAEDFIDEHGDTRHAGGTTGGGHGDAFRVAGPITDIALEQPDVMWVELDGERMELEEIIEETADDGNEDEEGNENAGDDRLLAFVTEPEARFASYEFTAGGPVEFADAPYETPSGGSIEGGTYQSEDFVDEDGDSWHAGGTTGGGNGDAFRIEGPVTAIDLEQPDVMWIELDGDRMDPEAVIEETADDGDEDDDNGDENDGNEDDGEPGDEDDGEDDAELTNALVVDGSYSSEPSTYTFEVTGSVEVSTYRDATLEETDVDGTAVSGAVAGDRDAYWFSGDIVDFSVSGDARIDIEYDAR
;
A
#
# COMPACT_ATOMS: atom_id res chain seq x y z
N MET A 1 -40.32 -61.79 15.49
CA MET A 1 -39.33 -61.70 16.58
C MET A 1 -37.95 -61.76 15.92
N THR A 2 -37.33 -60.67 15.52
CA THR A 2 -37.50 -59.26 15.89
C THR A 2 -37.41 -58.40 14.64
N ASP A 3 -38.45 -57.57 14.44
CA ASP A 3 -38.59 -56.53 13.44
C ASP A 3 -37.74 -55.30 13.80
N THR A 4 -37.10 -54.67 12.81
CA THR A 4 -37.00 -53.20 12.67
C THR A 4 -36.54 -52.91 11.22
N HIS A 5 -37.50 -52.76 10.30
CA HIS A 5 -37.92 -51.49 9.69
C HIS A 5 -36.81 -50.70 8.96
N ASP A 6 -36.88 -50.89 7.65
CA ASP A 6 -36.44 -50.06 6.55
C ASP A 6 -36.75 -48.56 6.77
N SER A 7 -35.74 -47.73 6.57
CA SER A 7 -35.91 -46.31 6.30
C SER A 7 -34.81 -45.87 5.34
N GLN A 8 -35.09 -46.06 4.04
CA GLN A 8 -34.53 -45.23 2.99
C GLN A 8 -34.73 -43.75 3.38
N THR A 9 -33.62 -43.03 3.50
CA THR A 9 -33.61 -41.58 3.38
C THR A 9 -32.85 -41.30 2.08
N ASP A 10 -33.62 -41.18 1.00
CA ASP A 10 -33.19 -40.47 -0.20
C ASP A 10 -32.97 -39.01 0.19
N GLY A 11 -31.72 -38.66 0.47
CA GLY A 11 -31.26 -37.28 0.60
C GLY A 11 -30.68 -36.84 -0.74
N GLU A 12 -31.54 -36.34 -1.62
CA GLU A 12 -31.12 -35.54 -2.76
C GLU A 12 -30.56 -34.20 -2.26
N ASP A 13 -29.27 -34.13 -1.91
CA ASP A 13 -28.53 -32.87 -1.98
C ASP A 13 -27.97 -32.75 -3.40
N ARG A 14 -28.89 -32.46 -4.32
CA ARG A 14 -28.56 -32.05 -5.68
C ARG A 14 -28.37 -30.54 -5.69
N SER A 15 -27.14 -30.11 -5.97
CA SER A 15 -26.82 -28.92 -6.76
C SER A 15 -27.58 -27.64 -6.35
N LEU A 16 -27.08 -26.93 -5.34
CA LEU A 16 -27.49 -25.54 -5.07
C LEU A 16 -26.54 -24.48 -5.63
N LEU A 17 -25.48 -24.86 -6.36
CA LEU A 17 -24.59 -23.91 -7.05
C LEU A 17 -24.86 -23.99 -8.54
N GLY A 18 -25.43 -22.94 -9.12
CA GLY A 18 -25.68 -22.84 -10.54
C GLY A 18 -24.67 -21.91 -11.20
N ARG A 19 -23.80 -22.48 -12.05
CA ARG A 19 -23.12 -21.95 -13.26
C ARG A 19 -22.45 -20.56 -13.30
N ARG A 20 -22.56 -19.71 -12.29
CA ARG A 20 -21.72 -18.51 -12.04
C ARG A 20 -21.85 -18.22 -10.55
N SER A 21 -20.88 -18.65 -9.76
CA SER A 21 -20.89 -18.43 -8.32
C SER A 21 -20.07 -17.19 -8.02
N TYR A 22 -20.73 -16.03 -7.94
CA TYR A 22 -20.22 -14.90 -7.15
C TYR A 22 -20.56 -15.22 -5.69
N LEU A 23 -19.55 -15.52 -4.88
CA LEU A 23 -19.72 -15.92 -3.49
C LEU A 23 -19.81 -14.66 -2.62
N ARG A 24 -21.00 -14.03 -2.56
CA ARG A 24 -21.35 -13.25 -1.37
C ARG A 24 -21.53 -14.20 -0.19
N GLY A 25 -20.57 -14.17 0.73
CA GLY A 25 -20.49 -15.02 1.91
C GLY A 25 -21.81 -15.16 2.67
N ALA A 26 -22.31 -16.39 2.76
CA ALA A 26 -23.24 -16.81 3.79
C ALA A 26 -22.49 -17.69 4.79
N ALA A 27 -21.75 -17.07 5.70
CA ALA A 27 -21.14 -17.74 6.84
C ALA A 27 -22.24 -18.43 7.67
N SER A 28 -22.29 -19.76 7.60
CA SER A 28 -23.22 -20.58 8.37
C SER A 28 -22.64 -20.88 9.75
N ALA A 29 -22.61 -19.89 10.65
CA ALA A 29 -22.35 -20.11 12.07
C ALA A 29 -23.67 -20.05 12.85
N ALA A 30 -24.17 -21.21 13.28
CA ALA A 30 -25.29 -21.27 14.20
C ALA A 30 -24.85 -20.84 15.61
N THR A 31 -25.09 -19.58 16.03
CA THR A 31 -25.68 -19.17 17.33
C THR A 31 -25.81 -17.63 17.51
N LEU A 32 -27.04 -17.12 17.34
CA LEU A 32 -27.75 -16.04 18.08
C LEU A 32 -27.17 -14.61 18.30
N SER A 33 -27.78 -13.63 17.59
CA SER A 33 -28.14 -12.21 17.96
C SER A 33 -26.99 -11.19 18.12
N VAL A 34 -26.94 -9.96 17.52
CA VAL A 34 -27.95 -8.92 17.21
C VAL A 34 -27.36 -7.86 16.23
N VAL A 35 -28.20 -7.41 15.28
CA VAL A 35 -28.37 -6.08 14.61
C VAL A 35 -27.17 -5.18 14.28
N GLY A 36 -27.04 -4.85 12.98
CA GLY A 36 -26.36 -3.65 12.45
C GLY A 36 -25.86 -3.85 11.02
N VAL A 37 -26.70 -3.66 10.01
CA VAL A 37 -26.27 -3.73 8.60
C VAL A 37 -25.71 -2.35 8.23
N GLY A 38 -24.41 -2.18 8.35
CA GLY A 38 -23.66 -1.14 7.66
C GLY A 38 -23.45 -1.57 6.20
N ALA A 39 -23.66 -0.65 5.27
CA ALA A 39 -23.45 -0.89 3.85
C ALA A 39 -21.96 -1.19 3.60
N VAL A 40 -21.67 -2.34 2.99
CA VAL A 40 -20.33 -2.71 2.53
C VAL A 40 -20.05 -1.89 1.28
N ALA A 41 -19.02 -1.04 1.32
CA ALA A 41 -18.42 -0.46 0.13
C ALA A 41 -17.97 -1.61 -0.77
N ALA A 42 -18.49 -1.66 -1.99
CA ALA A 42 -18.10 -2.63 -2.99
C ALA A 42 -17.29 -1.86 -4.03
N ASP A 43 -15.97 -2.00 -3.98
CA ASP A 43 -15.09 -1.63 -5.09
C ASP A 43 -13.83 -2.52 -5.18
N GLU A 44 -14.00 -3.83 -4.99
CA GLU A 44 -12.98 -4.81 -5.37
C GLU A 44 -13.54 -5.64 -6.53
N SER A 45 -12.73 -5.87 -7.57
CA SER A 45 -13.09 -6.65 -8.77
C SER A 45 -13.19 -8.16 -8.51
N PHE A 46 -13.07 -8.59 -7.25
CA PHE A 46 -13.02 -9.97 -6.78
C PHE A 46 -13.75 -10.17 -5.44
N ASP A 47 -14.10 -11.42 -5.13
CA ASP A 47 -14.70 -11.81 -3.84
C ASP A 47 -13.58 -12.13 -2.82
N VAL A 48 -13.64 -11.53 -1.62
CA VAL A 48 -12.73 -11.87 -0.51
C VAL A 48 -13.35 -12.93 0.41
N VAL A 49 -12.58 -13.98 0.70
CA VAL A 49 -12.92 -15.05 1.63
C VAL A 49 -11.92 -15.05 2.79
N GLU A 50 -12.26 -14.34 3.86
CA GLU A 50 -11.50 -14.37 5.11
C GLU A 50 -11.71 -15.69 5.86
N VAL A 51 -10.63 -16.42 6.11
CA VAL A 51 -10.66 -17.68 6.85
C VAL A 51 -10.22 -17.44 8.29
N SER A 52 -11.12 -17.69 9.23
CA SER A 52 -10.83 -17.51 10.66
C SER A 52 -9.74 -18.46 11.17
N ALA A 53 -9.07 -18.06 12.24
CA ALA A 53 -8.00 -18.84 12.88
C ALA A 53 -8.45 -20.28 13.21
N GLY A 54 -7.72 -21.27 12.69
CA GLY A 54 -7.98 -22.69 12.89
C GLY A 54 -9.12 -23.28 12.03
N ASP A 55 -9.78 -22.47 11.20
CA ASP A 55 -10.83 -22.91 10.30
C ASP A 55 -10.28 -23.31 8.92
N THR A 56 -11.12 -23.97 8.13
CA THR A 56 -10.77 -24.34 6.74
C THR A 56 -11.88 -23.93 5.79
N TYR A 57 -11.57 -23.07 4.82
CA TYR A 57 -12.45 -22.83 3.68
C TYR A 57 -12.48 -24.05 2.75
N ARG A 58 -13.65 -24.46 2.28
CA ARG A 58 -13.80 -25.70 1.48
C ARG A 58 -14.68 -25.47 0.26
N VAL A 59 -14.15 -25.85 -0.92
CA VAL A 59 -14.86 -25.78 -2.21
C VAL A 59 -14.80 -27.12 -2.91
N GLN A 60 -15.91 -27.49 -3.56
CA GLN A 60 -16.00 -28.66 -4.42
C GLN A 60 -16.56 -28.26 -5.78
N LEU A 61 -15.77 -28.43 -6.84
CA LEU A 61 -16.16 -28.23 -8.22
C LEU A 61 -16.45 -29.57 -8.89
N GLY A 62 -17.62 -29.65 -9.51
CA GLY A 62 -18.08 -30.72 -10.40
C GLY A 62 -17.85 -30.36 -11.87
N SER A 63 -18.56 -31.01 -12.78
CA SER A 63 -18.39 -30.72 -14.22
C SER A 63 -19.10 -29.42 -14.62
N GLY A 64 -18.41 -28.52 -15.32
CA GLY A 64 -18.97 -27.23 -15.75
C GLY A 64 -19.01 -26.16 -14.65
N ASP A 65 -18.38 -26.41 -13.51
CA ASP A 65 -18.35 -25.46 -12.38
C ASP A 65 -17.08 -24.61 -12.46
N THR A 66 -17.21 -23.33 -12.06
CA THR A 66 -16.11 -22.37 -12.06
C THR A 66 -15.94 -21.77 -10.66
N LEU A 67 -14.70 -21.70 -10.19
CA LEU A 67 -14.26 -20.82 -9.10
C LEU A 67 -13.46 -19.68 -9.74
N GLU A 68 -13.91 -18.45 -9.55
CA GLU A 68 -13.30 -17.30 -10.22
C GLU A 68 -13.26 -16.04 -9.38
N ASN A 69 -12.28 -15.19 -9.68
CA ASN A 69 -12.14 -13.85 -9.12
C ASN A 69 -12.28 -13.86 -7.60
N THR A 70 -11.41 -14.63 -6.93
CA THR A 70 -11.53 -14.88 -5.48
C THR A 70 -10.18 -14.71 -4.80
N LEU A 71 -10.12 -13.86 -3.78
CA LEU A 71 -9.02 -13.78 -2.83
C LEU A 71 -9.37 -14.63 -1.61
N ILE A 72 -8.58 -15.65 -1.32
CA ILE A 72 -8.73 -16.50 -0.13
C ILE A 72 -7.68 -16.07 0.89
N ASP A 73 -8.11 -15.43 1.97
CA ASP A 73 -7.22 -14.95 3.02
C ASP A 73 -7.09 -15.99 4.14
N ILE A 74 -5.89 -16.52 4.30
CA ILE A 74 -5.48 -17.45 5.37
C ILE A 74 -4.42 -16.85 6.31
N THR A 75 -4.30 -15.53 6.41
CA THR A 75 -3.36 -14.83 7.30
C THR A 75 -3.58 -15.17 8.78
N ALA A 76 -4.81 -15.52 9.16
CA ALA A 76 -5.12 -15.94 10.51
C ALA A 76 -4.47 -17.29 10.85
N ARG A 77 -3.84 -17.37 12.03
CA ARG A 77 -3.14 -18.59 12.48
C ARG A 77 -3.99 -19.87 12.34
N GLY A 78 -3.45 -20.87 11.67
CA GLY A 78 -4.10 -22.16 11.45
C GLY A 78 -5.27 -22.12 10.47
N ALA A 79 -5.53 -21.00 9.82
CA ALA A 79 -6.49 -20.90 8.73
C ALA A 79 -6.00 -21.70 7.52
N GLN A 80 -6.93 -22.36 6.83
CA GLN A 80 -6.61 -23.26 5.73
C GLN A 80 -7.65 -23.14 4.62
N TYR A 81 -7.32 -23.68 3.45
CA TYR A 81 -8.27 -23.90 2.37
C TYR A 81 -8.20 -25.33 1.84
N GLN A 82 -9.28 -25.77 1.22
CA GLN A 82 -9.38 -27.06 0.56
C GLN A 82 -10.29 -26.94 -0.67
N ILE A 83 -9.70 -26.95 -1.85
CA ILE A 83 -10.40 -26.93 -3.13
C ILE A 83 -10.29 -28.31 -3.76
N ASN A 84 -11.42 -28.89 -4.15
CA ASN A 84 -11.49 -30.17 -4.84
C ASN A 84 -12.21 -29.97 -6.18
N ALA A 85 -11.54 -30.23 -7.31
CA ALA A 85 -12.15 -30.12 -8.64
C ALA A 85 -12.13 -31.47 -9.36
N THR A 86 -13.31 -32.00 -9.70
CA THR A 86 -13.42 -33.30 -10.36
C THR A 86 -14.53 -33.28 -11.41
N GLY A 87 -14.24 -33.76 -12.63
CA GLY A 87 -15.25 -33.76 -13.69
C GLY A 87 -14.64 -33.46 -15.05
N THR A 88 -15.38 -32.72 -15.86
CA THR A 88 -14.92 -32.10 -17.12
C THR A 88 -15.42 -30.67 -17.15
N ASP A 89 -14.76 -29.81 -17.91
CA ASP A 89 -15.16 -28.44 -18.19
C ASP A 89 -15.29 -27.59 -16.91
N TRP A 90 -14.58 -27.94 -15.84
CA TRP A 90 -14.46 -27.10 -14.66
C TRP A 90 -13.30 -26.12 -14.83
N GLU A 91 -13.40 -24.98 -14.17
CA GLU A 91 -12.41 -23.90 -14.25
C GLU A 91 -12.08 -23.37 -12.85
N ILE A 92 -10.80 -23.10 -12.61
CA ILE A 92 -10.32 -22.28 -11.51
C ILE A 92 -9.55 -21.14 -12.17
N ARG A 93 -10.05 -19.91 -12.07
CA ARG A 93 -9.43 -18.77 -12.78
C ARG A 93 -9.38 -17.54 -11.91
N ASN A 94 -8.28 -16.79 -11.91
CA ASN A 94 -8.17 -15.56 -11.12
C ASN A 94 -8.39 -15.83 -9.63
N VAL A 95 -7.55 -16.66 -9.03
CA VAL A 95 -7.66 -17.02 -7.61
C VAL A 95 -6.33 -16.75 -6.92
N GLY A 96 -6.36 -15.94 -5.89
CA GLY A 96 -5.21 -15.70 -5.01
C GLY A 96 -5.41 -16.31 -3.64
N VAL A 97 -4.33 -16.82 -3.06
CA VAL A 97 -4.30 -17.15 -1.62
C VAL A 97 -3.32 -16.22 -0.93
N ARG A 98 -3.85 -15.37 -0.04
CA ARG A 98 -3.07 -14.47 0.82
C ARG A 98 -2.81 -15.13 2.16
N GLY A 99 -1.59 -15.02 2.66
CA GLY A 99 -1.11 -15.63 3.89
C GLY A 99 -0.44 -16.98 3.68
N SER A 100 0.53 -17.28 4.56
CA SER A 100 1.31 -18.53 4.48
C SER A 100 0.59 -19.72 5.10
N TRP A 101 0.74 -20.90 4.49
CA TRP A 101 0.23 -22.16 5.05
C TRP A 101 1.09 -22.60 6.25
N ASP A 102 0.63 -22.26 7.46
CA ASP A 102 1.37 -22.43 8.72
C ASP A 102 1.27 -23.84 9.35
N SER A 103 0.63 -24.80 8.66
CA SER A 103 0.46 -26.17 9.14
C SER A 103 1.50 -27.14 8.56
N HIS A 104 2.33 -27.70 9.44
CA HIS A 104 3.35 -28.73 9.11
C HIS A 104 2.82 -30.15 8.84
N ALA A 105 1.49 -30.35 8.85
CA ALA A 105 0.91 -31.64 8.52
C ALA A 105 0.92 -31.87 6.99
N LYS A 106 1.12 -33.12 6.56
CA LYS A 106 0.93 -33.48 5.15
C LYS A 106 -0.49 -33.10 4.71
N ALA A 107 -0.58 -32.23 3.71
CA ALA A 107 -1.81 -31.73 3.14
C ALA A 107 -1.74 -31.67 1.61
N GLU A 108 -2.91 -31.65 0.97
CA GLU A 108 -3.13 -31.47 -0.46
C GLU A 108 -4.28 -30.44 -0.59
N PRO A 109 -4.01 -29.13 -0.43
CA PRO A 109 -5.04 -28.09 -0.36
C PRO A 109 -5.86 -27.98 -1.65
N LEU A 110 -5.21 -28.14 -2.81
CA LEU A 110 -5.88 -28.16 -4.12
C LEU A 110 -5.74 -29.53 -4.78
N ILE A 111 -6.84 -30.28 -4.84
CA ILE A 111 -6.90 -31.63 -5.44
C ILE A 111 -7.73 -31.59 -6.70
N VAL A 112 -7.15 -31.99 -7.83
CA VAL A 112 -7.81 -31.91 -9.14
C VAL A 112 -7.77 -33.21 -9.92
N SER A 113 -8.83 -33.47 -10.70
CA SER A 113 -8.83 -34.50 -11.72
C SER A 113 -9.83 -34.26 -12.84
N VAL A 114 -9.51 -34.76 -14.04
CA VAL A 114 -10.34 -34.63 -15.23
C VAL A 114 -10.75 -36.02 -15.70
N SER A 115 -12.03 -36.16 -16.04
CA SER A 115 -12.62 -37.40 -16.52
C SER A 115 -12.10 -37.76 -17.92
N ALA A 116 -12.07 -39.06 -18.23
CA ALA A 116 -11.57 -39.54 -19.51
C ALA A 116 -12.28 -38.90 -20.71
N GLY A 117 -11.49 -38.32 -21.61
CA GLY A 117 -11.99 -37.64 -22.82
C GLY A 117 -12.55 -36.23 -22.62
N GLY A 118 -12.43 -35.68 -21.41
CA GLY A 118 -12.73 -34.28 -21.10
C GLY A 118 -11.47 -33.44 -20.89
N SER A 119 -11.65 -32.12 -20.76
CA SER A 119 -10.62 -31.15 -20.39
C SER A 119 -11.06 -30.32 -19.18
N ALA A 120 -10.14 -29.63 -18.53
CA ALA A 120 -10.42 -28.62 -17.50
C ALA A 120 -9.21 -27.69 -17.36
N ARG A 121 -9.41 -26.51 -16.75
CA ARG A 121 -8.38 -25.47 -16.70
C ARG A 121 -8.18 -24.89 -15.30
N ILE A 122 -6.93 -24.60 -14.97
CA ILE A 122 -6.50 -23.69 -13.92
C ILE A 122 -5.76 -22.56 -14.62
N GLU A 123 -6.16 -21.31 -14.40
CA GLU A 123 -5.44 -20.14 -14.93
C GLU A 123 -5.29 -19.04 -13.88
N ASN A 124 -4.21 -18.26 -13.95
CA ASN A 124 -4.02 -17.08 -13.11
C ASN A 124 -4.24 -17.37 -11.61
N LEU A 125 -3.38 -18.25 -11.06
CA LEU A 125 -3.46 -18.72 -9.68
C LEU A 125 -2.19 -18.35 -8.91
N TYR A 126 -2.36 -17.67 -7.78
CA TYR A 126 -1.25 -17.32 -6.89
C TYR A 126 -1.31 -18.13 -5.59
N LEU A 127 -0.21 -18.83 -5.30
CA LEU A 127 0.11 -19.55 -4.06
C LEU A 127 1.56 -19.22 -3.62
N GLY A 128 2.01 -17.98 -3.85
CA GLY A 128 3.41 -17.56 -3.64
C GLY A 128 3.79 -17.41 -2.17
N ASP A 129 2.86 -17.05 -1.29
CA ASP A 129 3.10 -16.95 0.17
C ASP A 129 3.44 -18.32 0.80
N GLY A 130 3.16 -19.40 0.07
CA GLY A 130 3.75 -20.72 0.27
C GLY A 130 3.41 -21.40 1.59
N SER A 131 4.32 -22.25 2.05
CA SER A 131 4.21 -22.97 3.32
C SER A 131 5.60 -23.08 3.94
N PRO A 132 6.05 -22.09 4.75
CA PRO A 132 7.42 -21.98 5.26
C PRO A 132 7.75 -23.13 6.24
N ASP A 133 8.00 -24.29 5.65
CA ASP A 133 8.32 -25.57 6.26
C ASP A 133 9.22 -26.32 5.28
N ASP A 134 10.13 -27.13 5.81
CA ASP A 134 11.07 -27.94 5.05
C ASP A 134 10.78 -29.46 5.22
N THR A 135 9.65 -29.78 5.88
CA THR A 135 9.22 -31.13 6.22
C THR A 135 8.64 -31.86 5.02
N TYR A 136 9.46 -32.69 4.38
CA TYR A 136 9.00 -33.59 3.33
C TYR A 136 8.58 -34.99 3.88
N PRO A 137 7.38 -35.52 3.54
CA PRO A 137 6.34 -34.89 2.71
C PRO A 137 5.45 -33.93 3.52
N GLY A 138 5.24 -32.73 3.00
CA GLY A 138 4.40 -31.69 3.60
C GLY A 138 3.27 -31.24 2.67
N ALA A 139 2.75 -30.03 2.84
CA ALA A 139 1.78 -29.45 1.92
C ALA A 139 2.30 -29.45 0.46
N THR A 140 1.40 -29.72 -0.50
CA THR A 140 1.63 -29.62 -1.94
C THR A 140 0.82 -28.44 -2.48
N GLY A 141 1.31 -27.68 -3.45
CA GLY A 141 0.51 -26.62 -4.08
C GLY A 141 -0.70 -27.20 -4.82
N ILE A 142 -0.47 -27.80 -5.99
CA ILE A 142 -1.48 -28.51 -6.79
C ILE A 142 -1.21 -30.01 -6.77
N PHE A 143 -2.18 -30.81 -6.33
CA PHE A 143 -2.14 -32.26 -6.43
C PHE A 143 -3.09 -32.77 -7.53
N VAL A 144 -2.52 -33.36 -8.58
CA VAL A 144 -3.30 -34.05 -9.62
C VAL A 144 -3.54 -35.48 -9.18
N ALA A 145 -4.80 -35.81 -8.90
CA ALA A 145 -5.16 -37.12 -8.37
C ALA A 145 -4.92 -38.24 -9.41
N GLY A 146 -4.58 -39.44 -8.92
CA GLY A 146 -4.31 -40.60 -9.78
C GLY A 146 -5.49 -41.03 -10.67
N SER A 147 -6.72 -40.57 -10.40
CA SER A 147 -7.90 -40.78 -11.24
C SER A 147 -7.97 -39.90 -12.49
N HIS A 148 -7.14 -38.86 -12.60
CA HIS A 148 -7.12 -37.97 -13.76
C HIS A 148 -6.79 -38.75 -15.04
N ALA A 149 -7.68 -38.63 -16.03
CA ALA A 149 -7.68 -39.42 -17.26
C ALA A 149 -8.03 -38.59 -18.52
N GLY A 150 -8.29 -37.30 -18.36
CA GLY A 150 -8.53 -36.33 -19.44
C GLY A 150 -7.30 -35.50 -19.74
N VAL A 151 -7.52 -34.22 -20.07
CA VAL A 151 -6.47 -33.19 -20.24
C VAL A 151 -6.66 -32.12 -19.17
N LEU A 152 -5.60 -31.75 -18.45
CA LEU A 152 -5.61 -30.64 -17.50
C LEU A 152 -4.64 -29.57 -18.00
N GLU A 153 -5.16 -28.37 -18.22
CA GLU A 153 -4.39 -27.18 -18.59
C GLU A 153 -4.15 -26.35 -17.32
N ILE A 154 -2.88 -26.04 -17.04
CA ILE A 154 -2.45 -25.19 -15.92
C ILE A 154 -1.61 -24.07 -16.53
N ASP A 155 -2.08 -22.85 -16.40
CA ASP A 155 -1.51 -21.69 -17.10
C ASP A 155 -1.36 -20.51 -16.13
N ARG A 156 -0.26 -19.76 -16.22
CA ARG A 156 -0.09 -18.53 -15.42
C ARG A 156 -0.29 -18.76 -13.92
N VAL A 157 0.49 -19.68 -13.36
CA VAL A 157 0.45 -19.93 -11.91
C VAL A 157 1.79 -19.59 -11.25
N ASN A 158 1.72 -19.03 -10.05
CA ASN A 158 2.86 -18.72 -9.21
C ASN A 158 2.75 -19.55 -7.91
N ILE A 159 3.67 -20.49 -7.69
CA ILE A 159 3.61 -21.39 -6.52
C ILE A 159 4.99 -21.52 -5.91
N GLN A 160 5.15 -21.08 -4.66
CA GLN A 160 6.47 -21.00 -4.04
C GLN A 160 6.48 -21.63 -2.65
N GLY A 161 7.67 -22.00 -2.17
CA GLY A 161 7.90 -22.33 -0.76
C GLY A 161 7.13 -23.54 -0.22
N TYR A 162 6.65 -24.48 -1.04
CA TYR A 162 5.94 -25.66 -0.54
C TYR A 162 6.92 -26.80 -0.12
N PRO A 163 6.71 -27.45 1.04
CA PRO A 163 7.55 -28.56 1.53
C PRO A 163 7.38 -29.87 0.74
N ASP A 164 6.50 -29.91 -0.26
CA ASP A 164 6.38 -30.99 -1.22
C ASP A 164 6.63 -30.46 -2.64
N ASN A 165 5.71 -30.63 -3.60
CA ASN A 165 5.86 -30.09 -4.95
C ASN A 165 5.00 -28.83 -5.11
N ALA A 166 5.41 -27.89 -5.96
CA ALA A 166 4.51 -26.86 -6.45
C ALA A 166 3.36 -27.51 -7.23
N ILE A 167 3.69 -28.32 -8.23
CA ILE A 167 2.72 -29.13 -8.98
C ILE A 167 3.12 -30.61 -8.92
N TYR A 168 2.28 -31.40 -8.24
CA TYR A 168 2.35 -32.86 -8.23
C TYR A 168 1.41 -33.43 -9.29
N GLY A 169 1.89 -33.46 -10.53
CA GLY A 169 1.21 -33.97 -11.74
C GLY A 169 1.50 -35.43 -12.12
N SER A 170 2.28 -36.19 -11.33
CA SER A 170 2.75 -37.52 -11.75
C SER A 170 1.86 -38.71 -11.37
N SER A 171 0.92 -38.56 -10.43
CA SER A 171 0.02 -39.64 -9.99
C SER A 171 -0.82 -40.30 -11.11
N PRO A 172 -1.25 -39.59 -12.17
CA PRO A 172 -1.93 -40.21 -13.31
C PRO A 172 -1.09 -41.27 -14.03
N GLY A 173 0.24 -41.20 -13.92
CA GLY A 173 1.20 -42.16 -14.48
C GLY A 173 1.44 -43.39 -13.60
N ASN A 174 0.76 -43.51 -12.45
CA ASN A 174 1.00 -44.60 -11.51
C ASN A 174 0.96 -45.98 -12.19
N PRO A 175 2.00 -46.83 -12.00
CA PRO A 175 2.03 -48.14 -12.62
C PRO A 175 1.02 -49.09 -11.97
N ALA A 176 0.65 -50.18 -12.63
CA ALA A 176 -0.32 -51.14 -12.10
C ALA A 176 0.06 -51.79 -10.75
N ARG A 177 1.34 -51.74 -10.37
CA ARG A 177 1.86 -52.22 -9.08
C ARG A 177 1.77 -51.20 -7.96
N HIS A 178 1.39 -49.96 -8.25
CA HIS A 178 1.21 -48.92 -7.26
C HIS A 178 0.08 -49.32 -6.28
N PRO A 179 0.21 -49.09 -4.96
CA PRO A 179 -0.80 -49.48 -3.97
C PRO A 179 -2.18 -48.86 -4.20
N ALA A 180 -2.22 -47.64 -4.73
CA ALA A 180 -3.45 -46.95 -5.12
C ALA A 180 -4.05 -47.46 -6.45
N GLY A 181 -3.40 -48.41 -7.12
CA GLY A 181 -3.76 -48.91 -8.44
C GLY A 181 -3.10 -48.13 -9.58
N ARG A 182 -3.36 -48.59 -10.81
CA ARG A 182 -2.92 -47.93 -12.04
C ARG A 182 -3.58 -46.54 -12.14
N GLY A 183 -2.80 -45.52 -12.47
CA GLY A 183 -3.32 -44.17 -12.71
C GLY A 183 -4.15 -44.05 -13.99
N GLY A 184 -4.92 -42.98 -14.11
CA GLY A 184 -5.84 -42.73 -15.22
C GLY A 184 -5.15 -42.43 -16.55
N GLY A 185 -3.87 -42.04 -16.52
CA GLY A 185 -3.07 -41.76 -17.71
C GLY A 185 -3.42 -40.45 -18.42
N GLY A 186 -4.13 -39.53 -17.76
CA GLY A 186 -4.45 -38.22 -18.32
C GLY A 186 -3.23 -37.31 -18.48
N GLU A 187 -3.35 -36.33 -19.35
CA GLU A 187 -2.29 -35.38 -19.73
C GLU A 187 -2.33 -34.15 -18.83
N VAL A 188 -1.15 -33.68 -18.42
CA VAL A 188 -0.98 -32.45 -17.63
C VAL A 188 -0.14 -31.48 -18.44
N HIS A 189 -0.71 -30.34 -18.80
CA HIS A 189 -0.09 -29.30 -19.60
C HIS A 189 0.16 -28.11 -18.69
N ILE A 190 1.42 -27.73 -18.49
CA ILE A 190 1.81 -26.62 -17.63
C ILE A 190 2.46 -25.56 -18.54
N THR A 191 1.88 -24.38 -18.60
CA THR A 191 2.33 -23.27 -19.46
C THR A 191 2.52 -21.99 -18.65
N ASN A 192 3.46 -21.15 -19.06
CA ASN A 192 3.58 -19.76 -18.57
C ASN A 192 3.53 -19.71 -17.04
N SER A 193 4.31 -20.54 -16.33
CA SER A 193 4.16 -20.68 -14.87
C SER A 193 5.49 -20.57 -14.15
N TYR A 194 5.43 -20.11 -12.90
CA TYR A 194 6.56 -19.95 -12.00
C TYR A 194 6.48 -20.91 -10.81
N ALA A 195 7.63 -21.46 -10.41
CA ALA A 195 7.73 -22.21 -9.15
C ALA A 195 9.09 -22.02 -8.47
N ALA A 196 9.09 -21.65 -7.19
CA ALA A 196 10.32 -21.45 -6.41
C ALA A 196 10.33 -22.25 -5.10
N ASP A 197 11.54 -22.58 -4.64
CA ASP A 197 11.83 -23.06 -3.29
C ASP A 197 10.97 -24.23 -2.78
N CYS A 198 10.48 -25.05 -3.71
CA CYS A 198 9.71 -26.24 -3.36
C CYS A 198 10.64 -27.41 -3.04
N ARG A 199 10.42 -28.01 -1.87
CA ARG A 199 11.35 -29.00 -1.32
C ARG A 199 11.46 -30.28 -2.13
N ALA A 200 10.45 -30.70 -2.89
CA ALA A 200 10.51 -31.92 -3.70
C ALA A 200 10.73 -31.62 -5.19
N GLY A 201 9.94 -30.70 -5.73
CA GLY A 201 10.14 -30.19 -7.08
C GLY A 201 9.12 -29.15 -7.49
N GLY A 202 9.47 -28.32 -8.47
CA GLY A 202 8.56 -27.34 -9.06
C GLY A 202 7.48 -28.07 -9.86
N PHE A 203 7.84 -28.56 -11.04
CA PHE A 203 6.92 -29.19 -11.99
C PHE A 203 7.15 -30.69 -12.09
N ARG A 204 6.41 -31.48 -11.30
CA ARG A 204 6.52 -32.95 -11.32
C ARG A 204 5.43 -33.59 -12.16
N VAL A 205 5.79 -34.15 -13.32
CA VAL A 205 4.83 -34.67 -14.32
C VAL A 205 5.19 -36.10 -14.72
N GLY A 206 4.23 -36.92 -15.18
CA GLY A 206 4.46 -38.36 -15.31
C GLY A 206 3.66 -39.14 -16.35
N THR A 207 3.02 -38.51 -17.32
CA THR A 207 2.21 -39.19 -18.35
C THR A 207 2.58 -38.75 -19.76
N ASN A 208 2.45 -39.66 -20.73
CA ASN A 208 2.70 -39.34 -22.14
C ASN A 208 1.72 -38.26 -22.63
N GLY A 209 2.20 -37.34 -23.46
CA GLY A 209 1.42 -36.19 -23.94
C GLY A 209 1.45 -34.97 -23.00
N SER A 210 2.09 -35.10 -21.84
CA SER A 210 2.25 -34.00 -20.89
C SER A 210 3.50 -33.18 -21.16
N TYR A 211 3.45 -31.89 -20.86
CA TYR A 211 4.56 -30.97 -21.07
C TYR A 211 4.60 -29.84 -20.03
N VAL A 212 5.79 -29.24 -19.93
CA VAL A 212 6.07 -27.99 -19.24
C VAL A 212 6.64 -27.05 -20.29
N GLU A 213 5.97 -25.94 -20.57
CA GLU A 213 6.31 -25.01 -21.65
C GLU A 213 6.31 -23.56 -21.16
N ASN A 214 7.32 -22.79 -21.56
CA ASN A 214 7.45 -21.38 -21.15
C ASN A 214 7.37 -21.18 -19.62
N CYS A 215 7.99 -22.07 -18.84
CA CYS A 215 7.97 -21.99 -17.38
C CYS A 215 9.35 -21.66 -16.83
N VAL A 216 9.34 -21.01 -15.66
CA VAL A 216 10.52 -20.74 -14.85
C VAL A 216 10.41 -21.50 -13.54
N ALA A 217 11.51 -22.08 -13.08
CA ALA A 217 11.57 -22.61 -11.73
C ALA A 217 12.97 -22.55 -11.14
N THR A 218 13.03 -22.15 -9.87
CA THR A 218 14.27 -21.86 -9.15
C THR A 218 14.26 -22.53 -7.77
N GLY A 219 15.45 -22.79 -7.21
CA GLY A 219 15.63 -23.20 -5.81
C GLY A 219 15.03 -24.56 -5.39
N CYS A 220 14.25 -25.23 -6.25
CA CYS A 220 13.60 -26.49 -5.91
C CYS A 220 14.61 -27.64 -5.82
N ASP A 221 14.24 -28.77 -5.20
CA ASP A 221 15.08 -29.97 -5.28
C ASP A 221 15.30 -30.41 -6.74
N ARG A 222 14.22 -30.32 -7.53
CA ARG A 222 14.19 -30.49 -8.98
C ARG A 222 13.22 -29.47 -9.54
N ASN A 223 13.67 -28.58 -10.42
CA ASN A 223 12.79 -27.58 -11.04
C ASN A 223 11.74 -28.25 -11.93
N ALA A 224 12.16 -29.17 -12.80
CA ALA A 224 11.27 -30.07 -13.53
C ALA A 224 11.58 -31.54 -13.22
N TRP A 225 10.55 -32.36 -13.02
CA TRP A 225 10.70 -33.78 -12.70
C TRP A 225 9.76 -34.68 -13.51
N GLY A 226 10.32 -35.30 -14.56
CA GLY A 226 9.65 -36.38 -15.28
C GLY A 226 9.70 -37.69 -14.50
N PHE A 227 8.57 -38.15 -13.98
CA PHE A 227 8.56 -39.20 -12.96
C PHE A 227 8.33 -40.64 -13.46
N TYR A 228 7.50 -40.85 -14.48
CA TYR A 228 7.13 -42.21 -14.96
C TYR A 228 7.30 -42.42 -16.46
N GLU A 229 6.53 -41.69 -17.28
CA GLU A 229 6.50 -41.85 -18.74
C GLU A 229 7.37 -40.77 -19.44
N GLU A 230 7.13 -40.51 -20.73
CA GLU A 230 7.79 -39.45 -21.49
C GLU A 230 7.03 -38.12 -21.34
N ILE A 231 7.74 -37.04 -20.98
CA ILE A 231 7.23 -35.65 -20.95
C ILE A 231 8.12 -34.74 -21.79
N GLU A 232 7.60 -33.58 -22.16
CA GLU A 232 8.35 -32.53 -22.87
C GLU A 232 8.59 -31.31 -21.96
N VAL A 233 9.77 -30.71 -22.09
CA VAL A 233 10.18 -29.45 -21.46
C VAL A 233 10.59 -28.54 -22.61
N ILE A 234 9.87 -27.42 -22.78
CA ILE A 234 9.93 -26.58 -23.97
C ILE A 234 10.11 -25.14 -23.52
N ASP A 235 11.13 -24.44 -24.05
CA ASP A 235 11.34 -23.01 -23.77
C ASP A 235 11.27 -22.65 -22.28
N CYS A 236 11.88 -23.45 -21.42
CA CYS A 236 11.89 -23.23 -19.97
C CYS A 236 13.25 -22.73 -19.48
N ASP A 237 13.26 -22.05 -18.35
CA ASP A 237 14.48 -21.62 -17.66
C ASP A 237 14.47 -22.18 -16.23
N PHE A 238 15.45 -23.03 -15.92
CA PHE A 238 15.54 -23.71 -14.63
C PHE A 238 16.91 -23.53 -14.00
N SER A 239 16.97 -22.97 -12.80
CA SER A 239 18.22 -22.62 -12.12
C SER A 239 18.23 -23.03 -10.64
N GLY A 240 19.42 -23.11 -10.05
CA GLY A 240 19.55 -23.17 -8.59
C GLY A 240 19.01 -24.45 -7.94
N ALA A 241 18.71 -25.51 -8.70
CA ALA A 241 18.14 -26.71 -8.11
C ALA A 241 19.13 -27.43 -7.19
N ARG A 242 18.65 -27.86 -6.01
CA ARG A 242 19.50 -28.52 -5.02
C ARG A 242 20.00 -29.91 -5.44
N MET A 243 19.19 -30.68 -6.19
CA MET A 243 19.59 -31.99 -6.71
C MET A 243 19.86 -31.99 -8.20
N GLY A 244 19.08 -31.24 -8.97
CA GLY A 244 19.32 -30.99 -10.39
C GLY A 244 18.08 -30.41 -11.06
N ASP A 245 18.30 -29.46 -11.96
CA ASP A 245 17.22 -28.65 -12.57
C ASP A 245 16.21 -29.55 -13.28
N ILE A 246 16.70 -30.56 -14.01
CA ILE A 246 15.85 -31.59 -14.62
C ILE A 246 16.12 -32.95 -13.99
N GLY A 247 15.10 -33.49 -13.32
CA GLY A 247 15.11 -34.83 -12.73
C GLY A 247 14.34 -35.86 -13.54
N THR A 248 14.79 -37.13 -13.51
CA THR A 248 14.04 -38.24 -14.13
C THR A 248 13.91 -39.46 -13.22
N GLY A 249 12.69 -39.98 -13.14
CA GLY A 249 12.35 -41.19 -12.42
C GLY A 249 12.65 -41.12 -10.93
N ASP A 250 12.67 -42.28 -10.28
CA ASP A 250 13.06 -42.41 -8.88
C ASP A 250 13.73 -43.76 -8.59
N SER A 251 14.17 -43.93 -7.34
CA SER A 251 14.76 -45.19 -6.89
C SER A 251 13.74 -46.24 -6.43
N HIS A 252 12.49 -45.87 -6.18
CA HIS A 252 11.45 -46.72 -5.60
C HIS A 252 10.67 -47.52 -6.65
N TRP A 253 10.05 -46.81 -7.59
CA TRP A 253 9.28 -47.38 -8.69
C TRP A 253 10.20 -47.89 -9.79
N ARG A 254 11.26 -47.14 -10.10
CA ARG A 254 12.22 -47.49 -11.15
C ARG A 254 11.57 -47.67 -12.53
N GLU A 255 10.50 -46.92 -12.82
CA GLU A 255 9.89 -46.84 -14.15
C GLU A 255 10.74 -45.96 -15.05
N ASN A 256 10.75 -46.25 -16.36
CA ASN A 256 11.65 -45.63 -17.33
C ASN A 256 11.14 -44.26 -17.81
N ALA A 257 11.38 -43.23 -17.02
CA ALA A 257 10.99 -41.86 -17.33
C ALA A 257 11.87 -41.24 -18.41
N ARG A 258 11.30 -40.37 -19.24
CA ARG A 258 12.04 -39.60 -20.24
C ARG A 258 11.59 -38.16 -20.21
N VAL A 259 12.55 -37.25 -20.22
CA VAL A 259 12.29 -35.82 -20.38
C VAL A 259 12.93 -35.39 -21.67
N ARG A 260 12.13 -34.99 -22.67
CA ARG A 260 12.66 -34.35 -23.88
C ARG A 260 12.76 -32.86 -23.65
N VAL A 261 13.89 -32.28 -24.01
CA VAL A 261 14.14 -30.86 -23.82
C VAL A 261 14.31 -30.18 -25.17
N THR A 262 13.60 -29.08 -25.38
CA THR A 262 13.64 -28.25 -26.58
C THR A 262 13.74 -26.79 -26.16
N ASP A 263 14.73 -26.07 -26.69
CA ASP A 263 14.91 -24.63 -26.49
C ASP A 263 14.91 -24.15 -25.03
N SER A 264 15.24 -25.02 -24.08
CA SER A 264 15.24 -24.71 -22.65
C SER A 264 16.66 -24.53 -22.10
N ARG A 265 16.79 -23.71 -21.07
CA ARG A 265 18.04 -23.39 -20.38
C ARG A 265 18.01 -23.97 -18.96
N PHE A 266 19.06 -24.67 -18.61
CA PHE A 266 19.24 -25.30 -17.30
C PHE A 266 20.71 -25.59 -17.03
N GLU A 267 21.09 -25.78 -15.76
CA GLU A 267 22.48 -25.93 -15.35
C GLU A 267 22.87 -27.40 -15.12
N SER A 268 21.90 -28.23 -14.70
CA SER A 268 22.16 -29.54 -14.14
C SER A 268 21.02 -30.54 -14.36
N THR A 269 21.36 -31.83 -14.33
CA THR A 269 20.37 -32.92 -14.43
C THR A 269 20.62 -34.00 -13.39
N VAL A 270 19.55 -34.66 -12.97
CA VAL A 270 19.59 -35.79 -12.03
C VAL A 270 18.77 -36.97 -12.54
N GLU A 271 19.46 -37.95 -13.13
CA GLU A 271 18.84 -39.14 -13.71
C GLU A 271 18.87 -40.34 -12.74
N HIS A 272 17.70 -40.81 -12.31
CA HIS A 272 17.58 -42.01 -11.47
C HIS A 272 17.20 -43.23 -12.30
N SER A 273 15.92 -43.34 -12.63
CA SER A 273 15.37 -44.42 -13.44
C SER A 273 14.86 -43.92 -14.78
N GLY A 274 15.52 -42.91 -15.34
CA GLY A 274 15.13 -42.33 -16.61
C GLY A 274 16.31 -41.73 -17.32
N ARG A 275 16.04 -40.86 -18.28
CA ARG A 275 17.05 -40.01 -18.90
C ARG A 275 16.48 -38.71 -19.45
N VAL A 276 17.30 -37.69 -19.47
CA VAL A 276 17.05 -36.44 -20.20
C VAL A 276 17.50 -36.64 -21.65
N ILE A 277 16.72 -36.12 -22.60
CA ILE A 277 16.94 -36.22 -24.04
C ILE A 277 16.92 -34.82 -24.62
N GLY A 278 18.10 -34.26 -24.85
CA GLY A 278 18.28 -32.85 -25.20
C GLY A 278 19.45 -32.28 -24.41
N GLU A 279 19.83 -31.06 -24.72
CA GLU A 279 20.87 -30.32 -24.02
C GLU A 279 20.35 -28.91 -23.74
N SER A 280 20.88 -28.28 -22.71
CA SER A 280 20.58 -26.89 -22.40
C SER A 280 21.05 -25.98 -23.54
N VAL A 281 20.25 -24.99 -23.92
CA VAL A 281 20.65 -23.99 -24.95
C VAL A 281 21.44 -22.80 -24.38
N GLY A 282 21.65 -22.74 -23.06
CA GLY A 282 22.42 -21.68 -22.41
C GLY A 282 22.35 -21.73 -20.88
N SER A 283 22.97 -20.77 -20.21
CA SER A 283 22.67 -20.48 -18.80
C SER A 283 21.24 -19.97 -18.67
N PRO A 284 20.51 -20.29 -17.60
CA PRO A 284 19.20 -19.70 -17.34
C PRO A 284 19.24 -18.17 -17.45
N GLN A 285 18.24 -17.58 -18.08
CA GLN A 285 18.11 -16.13 -18.33
C GLN A 285 16.88 -15.54 -17.63
N ARG A 286 15.98 -16.40 -17.17
CA ARG A 286 14.80 -16.04 -16.39
C ARG A 286 14.89 -16.76 -15.06
N THR A 287 14.71 -16.04 -13.96
CA THR A 287 14.82 -16.58 -12.60
C THR A 287 13.70 -16.11 -11.69
N GLU A 288 12.98 -15.05 -12.06
CA GLU A 288 11.94 -14.44 -11.23
C GLU A 288 10.54 -14.72 -11.79
N PRO A 289 9.47 -14.59 -10.97
CA PRO A 289 8.11 -14.76 -11.48
C PRO A 289 7.74 -13.76 -12.58
N GLU A 290 8.26 -12.54 -12.51
CA GLU A 290 8.06 -11.45 -13.49
C GLU A 290 8.60 -11.78 -14.88
N ASP A 291 9.63 -12.64 -14.96
CA ASP A 291 10.19 -13.10 -16.23
C ASP A 291 9.22 -14.01 -17.03
N VAL A 292 8.09 -14.39 -16.41
CA VAL A 292 7.07 -15.24 -17.02
C VAL A 292 5.82 -14.42 -17.28
N GLU A 293 5.63 -14.07 -18.55
CA GLU A 293 4.50 -13.27 -19.02
C GLU A 293 3.16 -13.71 -18.42
N GLY A 294 2.50 -12.77 -17.73
CA GLY A 294 1.16 -12.91 -17.19
C GLY A 294 1.03 -13.81 -15.96
N VAL A 295 2.13 -14.25 -15.36
CA VAL A 295 2.10 -14.92 -14.04
C VAL A 295 1.74 -13.89 -12.97
N PRO A 296 0.80 -14.19 -12.05
CA PRO A 296 0.48 -13.27 -10.97
C PRO A 296 1.61 -13.22 -9.93
N LEU A 297 1.96 -12.01 -9.49
CA LEU A 297 2.98 -11.73 -8.49
C LEU A 297 2.41 -11.69 -7.08
N THR A 298 1.12 -11.36 -6.93
CA THR A 298 0.42 -11.30 -5.64
C THR A 298 -0.91 -12.05 -5.67
N ALA A 299 -1.47 -12.30 -4.49
CA ALA A 299 -2.77 -12.93 -4.34
C ALA A 299 -3.88 -12.04 -4.92
N GLU A 300 -3.81 -10.75 -4.65
CA GLU A 300 -4.72 -9.72 -5.14
C GLU A 300 -4.68 -9.63 -6.67
N GLN A 301 -3.48 -9.61 -7.26
CA GLN A 301 -3.32 -9.58 -8.73
C GLN A 301 -3.92 -10.83 -9.39
N ALA A 302 -3.73 -12.00 -8.78
CA ALA A 302 -4.42 -13.20 -9.24
C ALA A 302 -5.93 -13.03 -9.12
N ALA A 303 -6.45 -12.60 -7.97
CA ALA A 303 -7.87 -12.49 -7.71
C ALA A 303 -8.58 -11.47 -8.63
N SER A 304 -7.97 -10.32 -8.88
CA SER A 304 -8.51 -9.27 -9.76
C SER A 304 -8.53 -9.69 -11.22
N GLY A 305 -7.57 -10.52 -11.64
CA GLY A 305 -7.38 -10.86 -13.04
C GLY A 305 -6.51 -9.85 -13.80
N SER A 306 -5.91 -8.89 -13.10
CA SER A 306 -5.01 -7.87 -13.64
C SER A 306 -3.59 -8.41 -13.81
N ALA A 307 -3.41 -9.40 -14.68
CA ALA A 307 -2.06 -9.80 -15.08
C ALA A 307 -1.56 -8.82 -16.16
N GLU A 308 -0.62 -7.95 -15.82
CA GLU A 308 0.00 -7.05 -16.79
C GLU A 308 0.93 -7.83 -17.73
N PRO A 309 0.99 -7.45 -19.03
CA PRO A 309 1.97 -8.02 -19.95
C PRO A 309 3.37 -7.47 -19.64
N PRO A 310 4.45 -8.27 -19.81
CA PRO A 310 5.80 -7.82 -19.51
C PRO A 310 6.25 -6.72 -20.46
N SER A 311 6.92 -5.71 -19.93
CA SER A 311 7.70 -4.78 -20.73
C SER A 311 8.88 -5.56 -21.35
N SER A 312 8.79 -5.83 -22.65
CA SER A 312 9.86 -6.56 -23.35
C SER A 312 11.06 -5.64 -23.58
N GLY A 313 11.97 -5.57 -22.60
CA GLY A 313 13.30 -5.02 -22.78
C GLY A 313 14.18 -5.95 -23.65
N GLY A 314 14.34 -5.62 -24.93
CA GLY A 314 15.26 -6.32 -25.83
C GLY A 314 15.70 -5.47 -27.03
N PRO A 315 16.99 -5.51 -27.43
CA PRO A 315 17.73 -4.34 -27.91
C PRO A 315 17.43 -3.96 -29.37
N GLY A 316 17.44 -2.64 -29.61
CA GLY A 316 17.03 -2.01 -30.84
C GLY A 316 17.72 -2.49 -32.13
N ASN A 317 16.93 -2.47 -33.20
CA ASN A 317 17.36 -1.95 -34.50
C ASN A 317 16.16 -1.77 -35.45
N GLY A 318 15.86 -0.51 -35.77
CA GLY A 318 15.73 -0.02 -37.14
C GLY A 318 14.43 -0.29 -37.91
N ASP A 319 13.70 0.81 -38.05
CA ASP A 319 13.01 1.29 -39.27
C ASP A 319 11.56 0.84 -39.53
N ASP A 320 10.68 1.82 -39.28
CA ASP A 320 9.70 2.41 -40.20
C ASP A 320 8.25 1.88 -40.27
N GLU A 321 7.38 2.88 -40.03
CA GLU A 321 6.05 3.17 -40.60
C GLU A 321 4.79 2.72 -39.83
N ASP A 322 4.24 3.72 -39.12
CA ASP A 322 2.85 4.21 -39.12
C ASP A 322 1.70 3.19 -39.16
N ASP A 323 0.91 3.17 -38.09
CA ASP A 323 -0.54 3.40 -38.16
C ASP A 323 -1.04 3.79 -36.75
N GLU A 324 -1.38 5.07 -36.61
CA GLU A 324 -2.21 5.64 -35.53
C GLU A 324 -3.61 5.01 -35.56
N ASP A 325 -4.19 4.75 -34.38
CA ASP A 325 -5.60 5.06 -34.05
C ASP A 325 -5.86 4.71 -32.56
N ASP A 326 -5.75 5.76 -31.73
CA ASP A 326 -6.55 6.16 -30.56
C ASP A 326 -6.85 5.16 -29.41
N GLU A 327 -6.05 5.31 -28.35
CA GLU A 327 -6.37 5.63 -26.95
C GLU A 327 -7.81 5.42 -26.41
N GLU A 328 -7.88 4.71 -25.28
CA GLU A 328 -8.58 5.23 -24.10
C GLU A 328 -7.54 5.38 -22.99
N ASP A 329 -7.13 6.64 -22.80
CA ASP A 329 -6.38 7.25 -21.70
C ASP A 329 -7.22 7.24 -20.42
N ASP A 330 -6.62 6.83 -19.30
CA ASP A 330 -7.04 7.15 -17.94
C ASP A 330 -5.81 7.06 -16.99
N GLY A 331 -4.94 8.09 -17.05
CA GLY A 331 -4.26 8.68 -15.88
C GLY A 331 -2.92 8.11 -15.40
N ASP A 332 -1.82 8.41 -16.11
CA ASP A 332 -0.45 8.37 -15.55
C ASP A 332 -0.24 9.56 -14.60
N GLY A 333 0.19 9.28 -13.37
CA GLY A 333 1.09 10.15 -12.62
C GLY A 333 2.41 9.39 -12.51
N ASP A 334 3.55 10.03 -12.75
CA ASP A 334 4.83 9.33 -12.79
C ASP A 334 5.15 8.71 -11.41
N GLU A 335 5.53 7.43 -11.42
CA GLU A 335 5.82 6.66 -10.22
C GLU A 335 7.34 6.60 -10.00
N TYR A 336 7.80 7.09 -8.86
CA TYR A 336 9.21 7.20 -8.49
C TYR A 336 9.67 6.03 -7.63
N LEU A 337 10.92 5.57 -7.82
CA LEU A 337 11.60 4.66 -6.89
C LEU A 337 12.52 5.44 -5.95
N LEU A 338 12.10 5.63 -4.71
CA LEU A 338 12.87 6.30 -3.66
C LEU A 338 13.61 5.28 -2.80
N ALA A 339 14.93 5.38 -2.68
CA ALA A 339 15.76 4.44 -1.92
C ALA A 339 16.66 5.13 -0.88
N PHE A 340 16.67 4.60 0.34
CA PHE A 340 17.51 5.03 1.45
C PHE A 340 18.64 4.04 1.66
N VAL A 341 19.89 4.45 1.43
CA VAL A 341 21.03 3.53 1.40
C VAL A 341 22.09 3.91 2.43
N THR A 342 22.62 2.92 3.14
CA THR A 342 23.66 3.14 4.16
C THR A 342 25.06 2.73 3.69
N GLU A 343 26.09 3.33 4.31
CA GLU A 343 27.46 2.86 4.17
C GLU A 343 27.67 1.47 4.84
N PRO A 344 28.65 0.65 4.38
CA PRO A 344 28.95 -0.67 4.97
C PRO A 344 29.22 -0.66 6.47
N GLU A 345 29.74 0.44 7.00
CA GLU A 345 30.16 0.58 8.40
C GLU A 345 29.06 1.24 9.26
N ALA A 346 27.96 1.67 8.66
CA ALA A 346 26.77 2.14 9.37
C ALA A 346 26.17 0.98 10.17
N ASN A 347 25.78 1.22 11.43
CA ASN A 347 25.15 0.16 12.23
C ASN A 347 23.65 0.12 11.99
N LEU A 348 22.97 1.21 12.31
CA LEU A 348 21.57 1.49 12.02
C LEU A 348 21.50 2.98 11.72
N ALA A 349 20.81 3.33 10.65
CA ALA A 349 20.47 4.70 10.31
C ALA A 349 19.00 4.76 9.93
N SER A 350 18.30 5.75 10.44
CA SER A 350 16.85 5.89 10.32
C SER A 350 16.50 7.07 9.43
N TYR A 351 15.36 6.98 8.77
CA TYR A 351 14.84 7.99 7.87
C TYR A 351 13.33 8.03 7.92
N GLU A 352 12.76 9.17 7.55
CA GLU A 352 11.33 9.37 7.35
C GLU A 352 11.12 10.28 6.13
N PHE A 353 9.97 10.20 5.47
CA PHE A 353 9.60 11.07 4.36
C PHE A 353 8.09 11.23 4.25
N LEU A 354 7.66 12.30 3.58
CA LEU A 354 6.26 12.57 3.23
C LEU A 354 6.10 12.57 1.70
N ALA A 355 4.95 12.09 1.23
CA ALA A 355 4.58 12.20 -0.18
C ALA A 355 3.08 12.46 -0.35
N GLU A 356 2.72 13.21 -1.39
CA GLU A 356 1.32 13.45 -1.77
C GLU A 356 0.91 12.44 -2.83
N GLY A 357 0.57 11.25 -2.34
CA GLY A 357 0.07 10.17 -3.16
C GLY A 357 0.51 8.81 -2.64
N PRO A 358 0.13 7.71 -3.31
CA PRO A 358 0.40 6.37 -2.83
C PRO A 358 1.89 6.11 -2.59
N VAL A 359 2.19 5.53 -1.43
CA VAL A 359 3.54 5.06 -1.06
C VAL A 359 3.44 3.58 -0.72
N GLU A 360 4.32 2.77 -1.31
CA GLU A 360 4.46 1.36 -0.96
C GLU A 360 5.93 0.97 -0.80
N PHE A 361 6.21 -0.02 0.06
CA PHE A 361 7.55 -0.60 0.13
C PHE A 361 7.90 -1.24 -1.22
N ALA A 362 9.15 -1.07 -1.64
CA ALA A 362 9.64 -1.55 -2.92
C ALA A 362 11.00 -2.23 -2.80
N ASP A 363 11.35 -2.97 -3.84
CA ASP A 363 12.67 -3.51 -4.07
C ASP A 363 13.36 -2.68 -5.15
N ALA A 364 14.55 -2.14 -4.85
CA ALA A 364 15.33 -1.51 -5.91
C ALA A 364 15.91 -2.58 -6.84
N PRO A 365 15.88 -2.39 -8.18
CA PRO A 365 16.35 -3.37 -9.15
C PRO A 365 17.90 -3.44 -9.25
N TYR A 366 18.60 -2.94 -8.24
CA TYR A 366 20.05 -2.89 -8.15
C TYR A 366 20.51 -3.10 -6.69
N GLU A 367 21.74 -3.59 -6.52
CA GLU A 367 22.36 -3.69 -5.20
C GLU A 367 22.97 -2.34 -4.81
N THR A 368 23.09 -2.10 -3.50
CA THR A 368 23.88 -0.97 -3.00
C THR A 368 25.31 -1.02 -3.55
N PRO A 369 26.05 0.10 -3.58
CA PRO A 369 27.47 0.11 -3.93
C PRO A 369 28.35 -0.86 -3.12
N SER A 370 27.82 -1.36 -2.01
CA SER A 370 28.45 -2.29 -1.07
C SER A 370 28.09 -3.76 -1.30
N GLY A 371 27.15 -4.04 -2.20
CA GLY A 371 26.62 -5.38 -2.51
C GLY A 371 25.58 -5.89 -1.52
N GLY A 372 24.88 -4.98 -0.83
CA GLY A 372 23.68 -5.28 -0.04
C GLY A 372 22.42 -5.08 -0.88
N SER A 373 21.33 -5.77 -0.54
CA SER A 373 20.01 -5.49 -1.14
C SER A 373 19.46 -4.15 -0.67
N ILE A 374 18.56 -3.59 -1.47
CA ILE A 374 17.73 -2.43 -1.13
C ILE A 374 16.28 -2.88 -1.21
N GLU A 375 15.70 -3.23 -0.06
CA GLU A 375 14.38 -3.87 0.06
C GLU A 375 13.63 -3.17 1.20
N GLY A 376 12.51 -2.53 0.89
CA GLY A 376 11.66 -1.88 1.87
C GLY A 376 10.93 -2.88 2.77
N GLY A 377 10.73 -2.54 4.04
CA GLY A 377 9.97 -3.37 4.97
C GLY A 377 10.75 -4.57 5.53
N THR A 378 12.06 -4.66 5.30
CA THR A 378 12.90 -5.74 5.86
C THR A 378 13.00 -5.69 7.37
N PHE A 379 12.76 -4.52 7.97
CA PHE A 379 12.79 -4.31 9.41
C PHE A 379 11.40 -3.90 9.94
N GLU A 380 10.42 -4.81 9.79
CA GLU A 380 9.00 -4.70 10.20
C GLU A 380 8.70 -4.04 11.58
N ALA A 381 9.68 -3.97 12.48
CA ALA A 381 9.52 -3.34 13.79
C ALA A 381 9.74 -1.82 13.78
N GLU A 382 10.47 -1.30 12.81
CA GLU A 382 10.78 0.13 12.65
C GLU A 382 10.35 0.67 11.28
N ASP A 383 10.15 -0.18 10.28
CA ASP A 383 9.67 0.25 8.96
C ASP A 383 8.15 0.42 8.98
N PHE A 384 7.67 1.57 8.52
CA PHE A 384 6.25 1.91 8.51
C PHE A 384 5.86 2.75 7.30
N ILE A 385 4.58 2.66 6.95
CA ILE A 385 3.88 3.55 6.03
C ILE A 385 2.53 3.83 6.69
N ASP A 386 2.32 5.08 7.10
CA ASP A 386 1.11 5.58 7.73
C ASP A 386 0.37 6.50 6.75
N GLU A 387 -0.96 6.32 6.68
CA GLU A 387 -1.82 7.10 5.78
C GLU A 387 -2.53 8.22 6.54
N HIS A 388 -2.36 9.46 6.06
CA HIS A 388 -2.96 10.66 6.62
C HIS A 388 -3.65 11.48 5.51
N GLY A 389 -4.85 11.05 5.11
CA GLY A 389 -5.57 11.69 4.00
C GLY A 389 -4.90 11.38 2.67
N ASP A 390 -4.57 12.43 1.92
CA ASP A 390 -3.87 12.32 0.63
C ASP A 390 -2.33 12.28 0.82
N THR A 391 -1.84 12.56 2.03
CA THR A 391 -0.40 12.44 2.38
C THR A 391 -0.08 11.06 2.94
N ARG A 392 1.06 10.51 2.56
CA ARG A 392 1.66 9.30 3.13
C ARG A 392 2.90 9.68 3.93
N HIS A 393 2.99 9.19 5.16
CA HIS A 393 4.18 9.30 6.00
C HIS A 393 4.85 7.94 6.08
N ALA A 394 6.08 7.84 5.62
CA ALA A 394 6.81 6.58 5.58
C ALA A 394 8.19 6.74 6.19
N GLY A 395 8.73 5.66 6.73
CA GLY A 395 10.03 5.68 7.38
C GLY A 395 10.52 4.30 7.72
N GLY A 396 11.76 4.22 8.18
CA GLY A 396 12.39 2.94 8.47
C GLY A 396 13.80 3.07 9.01
N THR A 397 14.45 1.92 9.15
CA THR A 397 15.84 1.86 9.62
C THR A 397 16.65 0.81 8.87
N THR A 398 17.73 1.26 8.24
CA THR A 398 18.63 0.39 7.47
C THR A 398 20.08 0.43 7.98
N GLY A 399 20.96 -0.45 7.51
CA GLY A 399 22.33 -0.52 8.02
C GLY A 399 23.26 -1.53 7.35
N GLY A 400 24.56 -1.40 7.63
CA GLY A 400 25.58 -2.36 7.21
C GLY A 400 25.78 -2.44 5.69
N GLY A 401 25.46 -1.38 4.95
CA GLY A 401 25.58 -1.37 3.50
C GLY A 401 24.32 -1.88 2.78
N HIS A 402 23.19 -2.02 3.48
CA HIS A 402 21.87 -2.28 2.86
C HIS A 402 21.11 -0.96 2.71
N GLY A 403 19.99 -1.03 2.03
CA GLY A 403 19.04 0.06 1.97
C GLY A 403 17.62 -0.44 2.04
N ASP A 404 16.71 0.51 2.07
CA ASP A 404 15.27 0.30 2.00
C ASP A 404 14.74 1.13 0.82
N ALA A 405 13.74 0.64 0.10
CA ALA A 405 13.16 1.35 -1.04
C ALA A 405 11.64 1.43 -0.96
N PHE A 406 11.10 2.43 -1.66
CA PHE A 406 9.69 2.76 -1.73
C PHE A 406 9.33 3.13 -3.17
N ARG A 407 8.13 2.76 -3.61
CA ARG A 407 7.49 3.37 -4.77
C ARG A 407 6.62 4.51 -4.28
N VAL A 408 6.73 5.64 -4.93
CA VAL A 408 6.01 6.86 -4.59
C VAL A 408 5.32 7.36 -5.85
N ALA A 409 3.99 7.33 -5.86
CA ALA A 409 3.19 7.87 -6.95
C ALA A 409 2.72 9.26 -6.55
N GLY A 410 3.39 10.30 -7.04
CA GLY A 410 3.16 11.70 -6.67
C GLY A 410 4.37 12.36 -5.99
N PRO A 411 4.29 13.67 -5.71
CA PRO A 411 5.44 14.43 -5.24
C PRO A 411 5.87 14.01 -3.84
N ILE A 412 7.18 13.88 -3.66
CA ILE A 412 7.79 13.71 -2.34
C ILE A 412 7.96 15.10 -1.75
N THR A 413 7.33 15.35 -0.61
CA THR A 413 7.24 16.70 -0.03
C THR A 413 8.19 16.92 1.14
N ASP A 414 8.71 15.86 1.77
CA ASP A 414 9.70 15.97 2.84
C ASP A 414 10.56 14.72 2.92
N ILE A 415 11.84 14.86 3.28
CA ILE A 415 12.76 13.75 3.54
C ILE A 415 13.67 14.08 4.72
N ALA A 416 13.58 13.30 5.80
CA ALA A 416 14.40 13.43 7.00
C ALA A 416 15.35 12.25 7.18
N LEU A 417 16.65 12.52 7.38
CA LEU A 417 17.66 11.52 7.72
C LEU A 417 18.17 11.72 9.14
N GLU A 418 18.05 10.72 10.01
CA GLU A 418 18.59 10.83 11.37
C GLU A 418 20.13 10.81 11.41
N GLN A 419 20.78 10.13 10.45
CA GLN A 419 22.24 9.99 10.38
C GLN A 419 22.79 10.24 8.96
N PRO A 420 22.69 11.47 8.42
CA PRO A 420 23.06 11.81 7.05
C PRO A 420 24.56 11.61 6.74
N ASP A 421 25.42 11.57 7.77
CA ASP A 421 26.85 11.29 7.60
C ASP A 421 27.16 9.86 7.10
N VAL A 422 26.23 8.91 7.24
CA VAL A 422 26.45 7.48 6.95
C VAL A 422 25.36 6.87 6.05
N MET A 423 24.47 7.70 5.51
CA MET A 423 23.42 7.30 4.59
C MET A 423 23.20 8.36 3.50
N TRP A 424 22.55 7.98 2.42
CA TRP A 424 22.13 8.89 1.34
C TRP A 424 20.84 8.38 0.71
N VAL A 425 20.22 9.22 -0.11
CA VAL A 425 18.98 8.90 -0.82
C VAL A 425 19.26 8.79 -2.31
N GLU A 426 18.57 7.87 -2.98
CA GLU A 426 18.58 7.71 -4.43
C GLU A 426 17.15 7.80 -4.97
N LEU A 427 16.94 8.56 -6.03
CA LEU A 427 15.70 8.62 -6.80
C LEU A 427 15.96 7.89 -8.13
N ASP A 428 15.16 6.88 -8.45
CA ASP A 428 15.30 6.03 -9.64
C ASP A 428 16.70 5.43 -9.86
N GLY A 429 17.42 5.23 -8.75
CA GLY A 429 18.79 4.70 -8.75
C GLY A 429 19.90 5.70 -9.04
N GLU A 430 19.58 6.99 -9.09
CA GLU A 430 20.56 8.07 -9.04
C GLU A 430 20.65 8.64 -7.63
N ARG A 431 21.86 8.71 -7.07
CA ARG A 431 22.10 9.39 -5.80
C ARG A 431 21.95 10.89 -6.02
N MET A 432 21.05 11.51 -5.25
CA MET A 432 20.71 12.93 -5.35
C MET A 432 20.79 13.59 -3.96
N GLU A 433 20.82 14.92 -3.95
CA GLU A 433 20.61 15.69 -2.72
C GLU A 433 19.09 15.75 -2.44
N LEU A 434 18.70 15.89 -1.17
CA LEU A 434 17.29 15.72 -0.75
C LEU A 434 16.35 16.72 -1.43
N GLU A 435 16.82 17.97 -1.58
CA GLU A 435 16.05 19.05 -2.20
C GLU A 435 15.89 18.84 -3.72
N GLU A 436 16.87 18.19 -4.38
CA GLU A 436 16.79 17.85 -5.80
C GLU A 436 15.72 16.78 -6.06
N ILE A 437 15.55 15.84 -5.12
CA ILE A 437 14.50 14.81 -5.17
C ILE A 437 13.10 15.44 -5.02
N ILE A 438 12.95 16.35 -4.06
CA ILE A 438 11.67 17.05 -3.83
C ILE A 438 11.31 17.90 -5.07
N GLU A 439 12.28 18.62 -5.65
CA GLU A 439 12.06 19.42 -6.86
C GLU A 439 11.73 18.54 -8.08
N GLU A 440 12.45 17.43 -8.29
CA GLU A 440 12.24 16.54 -9.44
C GLU A 440 10.87 15.84 -9.38
N THR A 441 10.43 15.45 -8.19
CA THR A 441 9.13 14.78 -8.02
C THR A 441 7.92 15.73 -7.99
N ALA A 442 8.16 17.04 -7.90
CA ALA A 442 7.11 18.06 -7.93
C ALA A 442 6.60 18.38 -9.35
N ASP A 443 7.32 17.99 -10.41
CA ASP A 443 7.12 18.49 -11.79
C ASP A 443 6.62 17.43 -12.79
N ASP A 444 5.51 16.75 -12.49
CA ASP A 444 4.84 15.88 -13.47
C ASP A 444 3.62 16.55 -14.08
N GLY A 445 3.84 17.34 -15.13
CA GLY A 445 2.74 17.66 -16.03
C GLY A 445 2.85 18.80 -17.03
N ASN A 446 3.99 19.48 -17.23
CA ASN A 446 4.06 20.44 -18.35
C ASN A 446 5.46 20.77 -18.90
N GLU A 447 6.06 19.86 -19.67
CA GLU A 447 7.06 20.26 -20.67
C GLU A 447 6.38 20.93 -21.88
N ASP A 448 6.08 22.22 -21.75
CA ASP A 448 5.98 23.15 -22.88
C ASP A 448 6.15 24.59 -22.37
N GLU A 449 7.40 25.00 -22.10
CA GLU A 449 7.94 26.29 -22.57
C GLU A 449 9.44 26.41 -22.26
N GLU A 450 10.28 26.20 -23.29
CA GLU A 450 11.58 26.88 -23.32
C GLU A 450 11.35 28.40 -23.26
N GLY A 451 11.56 28.94 -22.07
CA GLY A 451 11.93 30.33 -21.85
C GLY A 451 10.79 31.26 -21.47
N ASN A 452 10.58 31.42 -20.16
CA ASN A 452 10.42 32.75 -19.59
C ASN A 452 10.91 32.80 -18.14
N GLU A 453 11.89 33.65 -17.88
CA GLU A 453 12.14 34.20 -16.55
C GLU A 453 10.85 34.88 -16.10
N ASN A 454 10.13 34.30 -15.14
CA ASN A 454 9.20 35.06 -14.31
C ASN A 454 9.22 34.51 -12.88
N ALA A 455 10.35 34.75 -12.20
CA ALA A 455 10.30 35.05 -10.77
C ALA A 455 9.27 36.18 -10.59
N GLY A 456 8.16 35.88 -9.93
CA GLY A 456 6.96 36.72 -9.97
C GLY A 456 6.36 36.95 -8.59
N ASP A 457 5.86 35.92 -7.92
CA ASP A 457 5.02 36.13 -6.72
C ASP A 457 5.52 35.42 -5.45
N ASP A 458 6.47 34.48 -5.57
CA ASP A 458 7.01 33.74 -4.44
C ASP A 458 8.18 34.51 -3.79
N ARG A 459 7.99 34.98 -2.56
CA ARG A 459 9.04 35.64 -1.78
C ARG A 459 9.48 34.84 -0.57
N LEU A 460 10.73 35.00 -0.19
CA LEU A 460 11.31 34.36 0.99
C LEU A 460 11.21 35.31 2.19
N LEU A 461 10.37 34.97 3.17
CA LEU A 461 10.23 35.69 4.43
C LEU A 461 10.93 34.92 5.55
N ALA A 462 11.89 35.54 6.24
CA ALA A 462 12.65 34.91 7.31
C ALA A 462 12.60 35.69 8.63
N PHE A 463 12.50 34.97 9.74
CA PHE A 463 12.52 35.50 11.11
C PHE A 463 13.80 35.04 11.79
N VAL A 464 14.70 35.98 12.07
CA VAL A 464 16.07 35.66 12.50
C VAL A 464 16.35 36.24 13.89
N THR A 465 17.05 35.47 14.73
CA THR A 465 17.40 35.88 16.09
C THR A 465 18.86 36.25 16.29
N GLU A 466 19.15 37.02 17.34
CA GLU A 466 20.51 37.23 17.83
C GLU A 466 21.09 35.95 18.48
N PRO A 467 22.42 35.73 18.49
CA PRO A 467 23.05 34.54 19.07
C PRO A 467 22.72 34.25 20.54
N GLU A 468 22.36 35.30 21.29
CA GLU A 468 22.06 35.22 22.74
C GLU A 468 20.55 35.11 23.02
N ALA A 469 19.70 35.19 21.98
CA ALA A 469 18.27 34.94 22.10
C ALA A 469 18.06 33.47 22.51
N ARG A 470 17.10 33.21 23.39
CA ARG A 470 16.80 31.84 23.82
C ARG A 470 15.63 31.25 23.05
N PHE A 471 14.50 31.94 23.08
CA PHE A 471 13.26 31.60 22.40
C PHE A 471 12.55 32.93 22.14
N ALA A 472 12.43 33.31 20.87
CA ALA A 472 11.68 34.46 20.41
C ALA A 472 10.62 33.96 19.43
N SER A 473 9.38 34.34 19.66
CA SER A 473 8.23 33.86 18.90
C SER A 473 7.71 34.95 17.98
N TYR A 474 7.13 34.53 16.87
CA TYR A 474 6.54 35.40 15.86
C TYR A 474 5.31 34.73 15.26
N GLU A 475 4.45 35.55 14.67
CA GLU A 475 3.24 35.14 13.96
C GLU A 475 2.98 36.13 12.83
N PHE A 476 2.48 35.67 11.70
CA PHE A 476 2.13 36.52 10.57
C PHE A 476 0.97 35.96 9.76
N THR A 477 0.38 36.82 8.94
CA THR A 477 -0.73 36.49 8.05
C THR A 477 -0.42 36.92 6.64
N ALA A 478 -0.66 36.06 5.65
CA ALA A 478 -0.52 36.36 4.23
C ALA A 478 -1.84 36.14 3.48
N GLY A 479 -2.07 36.89 2.40
CA GLY A 479 -3.27 36.80 1.55
C GLY A 479 -3.18 35.74 0.45
N GLY A 480 -2.26 34.79 0.58
CA GLY A 480 -2.08 33.65 -0.31
C GLY A 480 -1.07 32.66 0.29
N PRO A 481 -0.77 31.56 -0.43
CA PRO A 481 -0.07 30.40 0.10
C PRO A 481 1.19 30.72 0.91
N VAL A 482 1.35 30.03 2.02
CA VAL A 482 2.55 30.07 2.84
C VAL A 482 3.04 28.65 3.01
N GLU A 483 4.34 28.44 2.89
CA GLU A 483 4.98 27.16 3.18
C GLU A 483 6.26 27.42 3.99
N PHE A 484 6.68 26.45 4.80
CA PHE A 484 8.02 26.50 5.40
C PHE A 484 9.08 26.45 4.31
N ALA A 485 10.19 27.15 4.52
CA ALA A 485 11.26 27.20 3.55
C ALA A 485 12.63 27.25 4.22
N ASP A 486 13.66 26.99 3.41
CA ASP A 486 15.05 27.19 3.77
C ASP A 486 15.62 28.42 3.08
N ALA A 487 16.27 29.29 3.87
CA ALA A 487 17.01 30.38 3.27
C ALA A 487 18.35 29.86 2.71
N PRO A 488 18.76 30.22 1.48
CA PRO A 488 20.02 29.77 0.87
C PRO A 488 21.26 30.47 1.47
N TYR A 489 21.15 31.03 2.66
CA TYR A 489 22.19 31.75 3.38
C TYR A 489 22.07 31.54 4.89
N GLU A 490 23.21 31.59 5.58
CA GLU A 490 23.24 31.52 7.03
C GLU A 490 22.86 32.88 7.65
N THR A 491 22.33 32.84 8.87
CA THR A 491 22.18 34.04 9.68
C THR A 491 23.52 34.77 9.83
N PRO A 492 23.51 36.08 10.17
CA PRO A 492 24.73 36.80 10.52
C PRO A 492 25.53 36.19 11.68
N SER A 493 24.93 35.27 12.44
CA SER A 493 25.51 34.54 13.55
C SER A 493 26.17 33.21 13.13
N GLY A 494 25.95 32.78 11.88
CA GLY A 494 26.39 31.49 11.33
C GLY A 494 25.46 30.33 11.70
N GLY A 495 24.18 30.61 12.00
CA GLY A 495 23.13 29.60 12.18
C GLY A 495 22.34 29.39 10.88
N SER A 496 21.65 28.27 10.74
CA SER A 496 20.72 28.05 9.63
C SER A 496 19.46 28.91 9.79
N ILE A 497 18.77 29.11 8.67
CA ILE A 497 17.44 29.72 8.61
C ILE A 497 16.53 28.72 7.91
N GLU A 498 15.77 27.97 8.70
CA GLU A 498 15.05 26.78 8.27
C GLU A 498 13.68 26.78 8.96
N GLY A 499 12.61 26.78 8.16
CA GLY A 499 11.24 26.73 8.67
C GLY A 499 10.91 25.37 9.29
N GLY A 500 10.03 25.33 10.29
CA GLY A 500 9.54 24.08 10.87
C GLY A 500 10.51 23.36 11.82
N THR A 501 11.66 23.96 12.14
CA THR A 501 12.66 23.35 13.03
C THR A 501 12.16 23.09 14.45
N TYR A 502 11.12 23.80 14.87
CA TYR A 502 10.47 23.64 16.17
C TYR A 502 9.00 23.25 16.02
N GLN A 503 8.75 22.07 15.43
CA GLN A 503 7.44 21.47 15.12
C GLN A 503 6.34 21.55 16.21
N SER A 504 6.68 21.76 17.48
CA SER A 504 5.68 21.93 18.54
C SER A 504 5.15 23.37 18.68
N GLU A 505 5.81 24.35 18.07
CA GLU A 505 5.44 25.77 18.12
C GLU A 505 5.39 26.40 16.71
N ASP A 506 6.08 25.81 15.73
CA ASP A 506 6.05 26.27 14.34
C ASP A 506 4.82 25.69 13.64
N PHE A 507 4.05 26.56 12.98
CA PHE A 507 2.84 26.17 12.27
C PHE A 507 2.64 27.03 11.02
N VAL A 508 1.89 26.46 10.07
CA VAL A 508 1.32 27.11 8.90
C VAL A 508 -0.09 26.58 8.74
N ASP A 509 -1.08 27.44 8.90
CA ASP A 509 -2.49 27.12 8.87
C ASP A 509 -3.18 27.92 7.74
N GLU A 510 -3.89 27.22 6.87
CA GLU A 510 -4.76 27.84 5.86
C GLU A 510 -6.14 28.18 6.47
N ASP A 511 -6.54 29.45 6.39
CA ASP A 511 -7.86 29.95 6.80
C ASP A 511 -8.54 30.68 5.61
N GLY A 512 -9.11 29.88 4.71
CA GLY A 512 -9.78 30.38 3.50
C GLY A 512 -8.80 30.96 2.48
N ASP A 513 -8.98 32.23 2.09
CA ASP A 513 -8.05 32.91 1.18
C ASP A 513 -6.85 33.54 1.93
N SER A 514 -6.68 33.23 3.22
CA SER A 514 -5.65 33.79 4.10
C SER A 514 -4.85 32.67 4.75
N TRP A 515 -3.55 32.88 4.90
CA TRP A 515 -2.63 31.92 5.50
C TRP A 515 -2.03 32.52 6.76
N HIS A 516 -2.00 31.73 7.82
CA HIS A 516 -1.55 32.13 9.14
C HIS A 516 -0.39 31.25 9.56
N ALA A 517 0.76 31.87 9.84
CA ALA A 517 1.97 31.12 10.13
C ALA A 517 2.71 31.75 11.31
N GLY A 518 3.40 30.93 12.08
CA GLY A 518 4.11 31.39 13.25
C GLY A 518 5.08 30.34 13.75
N GLY A 519 5.88 30.73 14.74
CA GLY A 519 6.92 29.85 15.24
C GLY A 519 7.76 30.45 16.34
N THR A 520 8.74 29.68 16.79
CA THR A 520 9.71 30.10 17.82
C THR A 520 11.13 29.71 17.46
N THR A 521 11.99 30.72 17.30
CA THR A 521 13.41 30.51 16.98
C THR A 521 14.35 31.10 18.05
N GLY A 522 15.64 30.79 17.96
CA GLY A 522 16.61 31.22 18.97
C GLY A 522 18.07 30.84 18.69
N GLY A 523 18.96 31.35 19.54
CA GLY A 523 20.38 30.97 19.51
C GLY A 523 21.17 31.51 18.32
N GLY A 524 20.62 32.47 17.57
CA GLY A 524 21.23 32.96 16.35
C GLY A 524 20.80 32.21 15.10
N ASN A 525 19.81 31.32 15.19
CA ASN A 525 19.15 30.73 14.03
C ASN A 525 17.95 31.60 13.60
N GLY A 526 17.33 31.20 12.50
CA GLY A 526 16.05 31.75 12.09
C GLY A 526 15.16 30.69 11.49
N ASP A 527 13.94 31.10 11.16
CA ASP A 527 12.97 30.28 10.48
C ASP A 527 12.57 31.01 9.20
N ALA A 528 12.36 30.29 8.10
CA ALA A 528 12.01 30.87 6.82
C ALA A 528 10.72 30.26 6.25
N PHE A 529 10.05 31.06 5.43
CA PHE A 529 8.80 30.75 4.77
C PHE A 529 8.85 31.25 3.32
N ARG A 530 8.30 30.48 2.40
CA ARG A 530 7.93 31.01 1.07
C ARG A 530 6.50 31.49 1.16
N ILE A 531 6.27 32.70 0.65
CA ILE A 531 4.98 33.38 0.68
C ILE A 531 4.57 33.76 -0.74
N GLU A 532 3.36 33.40 -1.13
CA GLU A 532 2.72 33.80 -2.38
C GLU A 532 1.61 34.80 -2.06
N GLY A 533 1.88 36.09 -2.30
CA GLY A 533 0.93 37.17 -2.05
C GLY A 533 1.25 38.07 -0.85
N PRO A 534 0.38 39.04 -0.54
CA PRO A 534 0.70 40.12 0.39
C PRO A 534 0.70 39.65 1.84
N VAL A 535 1.75 39.97 2.59
CA VAL A 535 1.75 39.84 4.05
C VAL A 535 0.89 40.96 4.61
N THR A 536 -0.14 40.60 5.37
CA THR A 536 -1.15 41.54 5.88
C THR A 536 -0.98 41.86 7.36
N ALA A 537 -0.33 40.98 8.12
CA ALA A 537 -0.02 41.18 9.53
C ALA A 537 1.27 40.46 9.92
N ILE A 538 2.04 41.04 10.83
CA ILE A 538 3.20 40.40 11.47
C ILE A 538 3.25 40.85 12.94
N ASP A 539 3.33 39.91 13.86
CA ASP A 539 3.58 40.13 15.29
C ASP A 539 4.89 39.46 15.70
N LEU A 540 5.73 40.21 16.41
CA LEU A 540 6.96 39.68 17.01
C LEU A 540 6.82 39.81 18.52
N GLU A 541 6.86 38.70 19.25
CA GLU A 541 6.77 38.75 20.71
C GLU A 541 8.01 39.42 21.34
N GLN A 542 9.17 39.30 20.66
CA GLN A 542 10.46 39.74 21.17
C GLN A 542 11.30 40.53 20.13
N PRO A 543 10.83 41.69 19.66
CA PRO A 543 11.46 42.46 18.57
C PRO A 543 12.84 43.04 18.94
N ASP A 544 13.21 43.03 20.23
CA ASP A 544 14.53 43.49 20.69
C ASP A 544 15.67 42.49 20.36
N VAL A 545 15.35 41.22 20.11
CA VAL A 545 16.33 40.13 19.88
C VAL A 545 16.07 39.34 18.59
N MET A 546 15.10 39.79 17.79
CA MET A 546 14.64 39.19 16.54
C MET A 546 14.46 40.28 15.49
N TRP A 547 14.63 39.94 14.22
CA TRP A 547 14.27 40.78 13.09
C TRP A 547 13.76 39.94 11.92
N ILE A 548 13.19 40.62 10.93
CA ILE A 548 12.63 39.99 9.73
C ILE A 548 13.54 40.30 8.54
N GLU A 549 13.70 39.34 7.65
CA GLU A 549 14.35 39.52 6.35
C GLU A 549 13.35 39.12 5.25
N LEU A 550 13.17 39.99 4.26
CA LEU A 550 12.41 39.68 3.04
C LEU A 550 13.42 39.56 1.90
N ASP A 551 13.48 38.40 1.26
CA ASP A 551 14.45 38.05 0.22
C ASP A 551 15.93 38.27 0.63
N GLY A 552 16.21 38.10 1.93
CA GLY A 552 17.52 38.32 2.54
C GLY A 552 17.87 39.77 2.88
N ASP A 553 16.97 40.71 2.62
CA ASP A 553 17.10 42.09 3.07
C ASP A 553 16.37 42.28 4.41
N ARG A 554 17.12 42.69 5.43
CA ARG A 554 16.55 42.99 6.75
C ARG A 554 15.61 44.19 6.70
N MET A 555 14.37 43.98 7.14
CA MET A 555 13.29 44.97 7.15
C MET A 555 12.58 45.02 8.52
N ASP A 556 11.86 46.11 8.76
CA ASP A 556 10.91 46.21 9.88
C ASP A 556 9.53 45.67 9.42
N PRO A 557 8.66 45.19 10.33
CA PRO A 557 7.40 44.51 9.96
C PRO A 557 6.51 45.31 9.00
N GLU A 558 6.34 46.62 9.23
CA GLU A 558 5.52 47.45 8.37
C GLU A 558 6.09 47.62 6.95
N ALA A 559 7.42 47.54 6.80
CA ALA A 559 8.05 47.62 5.48
C ALA A 559 7.85 46.33 4.68
N VAL A 560 7.81 45.17 5.35
CA VAL A 560 7.48 43.89 4.71
C VAL A 560 6.05 43.90 4.20
N ILE A 561 5.10 44.37 5.01
CA ILE A 561 3.68 44.48 4.62
C ILE A 561 3.52 45.45 3.43
N GLU A 562 4.22 46.58 3.43
CA GLU A 562 4.18 47.55 2.32
C GLU A 562 4.80 46.98 1.04
N GLU A 563 5.99 46.39 1.13
CA GLU A 563 6.69 45.79 -0.02
C GLU A 563 5.90 44.63 -0.61
N THR A 564 5.18 43.88 0.24
CA THR A 564 4.39 42.73 -0.20
C THR A 564 3.00 43.06 -0.72
N ALA A 565 2.51 44.27 -0.48
CA ALA A 565 1.24 44.74 -0.99
C ALA A 565 1.30 45.27 -2.44
N ASP A 566 2.50 45.46 -3.02
CA ASP A 566 2.71 46.28 -4.24
C ASP A 566 2.82 45.50 -5.57
N ASP A 567 2.39 44.23 -5.63
CA ASP A 567 2.42 43.44 -6.87
C ASP A 567 1.19 43.68 -7.79
N GLY A 568 0.48 44.80 -7.57
CA GLY A 568 -0.75 45.12 -8.28
C GLY A 568 -1.11 46.60 -8.36
N ASP A 569 -0.24 47.44 -8.91
CA ASP A 569 -0.59 48.52 -9.87
C ASP A 569 0.58 49.51 -10.08
N GLU A 570 1.58 49.16 -10.90
CA GLU A 570 2.32 50.20 -11.64
C GLU A 570 1.50 50.64 -12.87
N ASP A 571 0.59 51.59 -12.68
CA ASP A 571 0.16 52.50 -13.74
C ASP A 571 0.60 53.93 -13.38
N ASP A 572 1.69 54.31 -14.06
CA ASP A 572 2.44 55.54 -13.93
C ASP A 572 1.58 56.81 -14.21
N ASP A 573 1.80 57.82 -13.37
CA ASP A 573 1.83 59.24 -13.71
C ASP A 573 0.49 60.00 -13.94
N ASN A 574 0.13 60.87 -12.98
CA ASN A 574 0.28 62.33 -13.15
C ASN A 574 -0.17 63.09 -11.88
N GLY A 575 0.75 63.87 -11.33
CA GLY A 575 0.47 64.78 -10.22
C GLY A 575 -0.48 65.93 -10.57
N ASP A 576 -1.11 66.49 -9.54
CA ASP A 576 -1.19 67.94 -9.39
C ASP A 576 -1.35 68.31 -7.91
N GLU A 577 -0.75 69.44 -7.59
CA GLU A 577 -0.52 69.98 -6.26
C GLU A 577 -1.81 70.47 -5.58
N ASN A 578 -1.83 70.33 -4.24
CA ASN A 578 -2.21 71.37 -3.28
C ASN A 578 -3.68 71.87 -3.23
N ASP A 579 -4.36 71.64 -2.11
CA ASP A 579 -4.74 72.71 -1.16
C ASP A 579 -5.53 72.11 0.02
N GLY A 580 -5.31 72.67 1.21
CA GLY A 580 -5.82 72.11 2.46
C GLY A 580 -7.30 72.41 2.76
N ASN A 581 -7.84 71.81 3.82
CA ASN A 581 -8.30 72.53 5.01
C ASN A 581 -9.05 71.59 5.97
N GLU A 582 -8.68 71.74 7.24
CA GLU A 582 -9.35 71.48 8.51
C GLU A 582 -10.86 71.09 8.52
N ASP A 583 -11.15 70.14 9.41
CA ASP A 583 -12.12 70.22 10.52
C ASP A 583 -13.36 69.28 10.51
N ASP A 584 -13.57 68.74 11.71
CA ASP A 584 -14.79 68.34 12.43
C ASP A 584 -15.97 67.55 11.80
N GLY A 585 -16.17 66.32 12.34
CA GLY A 585 -17.52 65.75 12.48
C GLY A 585 -17.63 64.26 12.79
N GLU A 586 -17.48 63.87 14.07
CA GLU A 586 -18.16 62.66 14.62
C GLU A 586 -19.68 62.91 14.73
N PRO A 587 -20.56 61.90 14.91
CA PRO A 587 -20.42 60.44 14.79
C PRO A 587 -21.48 59.80 13.86
N GLY A 588 -21.27 58.57 13.41
CA GLY A 588 -22.27 57.82 12.63
C GLY A 588 -22.12 56.32 12.88
N ASP A 589 -23.14 55.74 13.51
CA ASP A 589 -23.31 54.32 13.79
C ASP A 589 -23.24 53.46 12.51
N GLU A 590 -22.34 52.48 12.46
CA GLU A 590 -22.35 51.32 11.55
C GLU A 590 -21.79 50.14 12.37
N ASP A 591 -22.66 49.45 13.11
CA ASP A 591 -23.27 48.16 12.75
C ASP A 591 -22.25 47.02 12.88
N ASP A 592 -22.28 46.39 14.06
CA ASP A 592 -21.50 45.22 14.43
C ASP A 592 -21.89 44.06 13.49
N GLY A 593 -21.06 43.77 12.50
CA GLY A 593 -21.12 42.52 11.77
C GLY A 593 -20.48 41.43 12.62
N GLU A 594 -21.27 40.78 13.47
CA GLU A 594 -20.94 39.44 13.95
C GLU A 594 -20.81 38.56 12.70
N ASP A 595 -19.58 38.14 12.38
CA ASP A 595 -19.35 37.05 11.45
C ASP A 595 -19.99 35.80 12.09
N ASP A 596 -21.23 35.51 11.69
CA ASP A 596 -21.95 34.29 12.00
C ASP A 596 -21.23 33.11 11.30
N ALA A 597 -20.07 32.72 11.83
CA ALA A 597 -19.47 31.44 11.52
C ALA A 597 -20.52 30.37 11.83
N GLU A 598 -20.93 29.61 10.81
CA GLU A 598 -22.02 28.65 10.96
C GLU A 598 -21.70 27.68 12.12
N LEU A 599 -22.60 27.58 13.10
CA LEU A 599 -22.43 26.68 14.24
C LEU A 599 -22.66 25.23 13.78
N THR A 600 -21.65 24.63 13.15
CA THR A 600 -21.70 23.28 12.58
C THR A 600 -21.35 22.21 13.61
N ASN A 601 -20.62 22.55 14.66
CA ASN A 601 -20.11 21.59 15.65
C ASN A 601 -21.08 21.39 16.82
N ALA A 602 -21.27 20.16 17.27
CA ALA A 602 -22.13 19.81 18.40
C ALA A 602 -21.33 19.30 19.60
N LEU A 603 -21.66 19.78 20.79
CA LEU A 603 -21.19 19.20 22.06
C LEU A 603 -22.39 18.73 22.89
N VAL A 604 -22.38 17.47 23.32
CA VAL A 604 -23.43 16.89 24.17
C VAL A 604 -22.84 16.38 25.48
N VAL A 605 -23.37 16.87 26.59
CA VAL A 605 -23.05 16.41 27.94
C VAL A 605 -24.19 15.54 28.46
N ASP A 606 -23.94 14.24 28.63
CA ASP A 606 -24.95 13.25 29.05
C ASP A 606 -24.72 12.77 30.49
N GLY A 607 -25.54 13.30 31.40
CA GLY A 607 -25.59 12.88 32.81
C GLY A 607 -26.58 11.75 33.09
N SER A 608 -27.33 11.24 32.09
CA SER A 608 -28.40 10.27 32.30
C SER A 608 -27.92 8.89 32.81
N TYR A 609 -26.62 8.61 32.67
CA TYR A 609 -25.99 7.37 33.12
C TYR A 609 -25.49 7.41 34.57
N SER A 610 -25.48 8.59 35.19
CA SER A 610 -25.04 8.76 36.58
C SER A 610 -26.17 9.22 37.49
N SER A 611 -26.12 8.81 38.75
CA SER A 611 -27.03 9.29 39.80
C SER A 611 -26.45 10.46 40.61
N GLU A 612 -25.17 10.77 40.42
CA GLU A 612 -24.49 11.90 41.06
C GLU A 612 -24.32 13.06 40.04
N PRO A 613 -24.51 14.32 40.45
CA PRO A 613 -24.40 15.45 39.54
C PRO A 613 -22.96 15.62 39.04
N SER A 614 -22.81 15.99 37.77
CA SER A 614 -21.54 16.33 37.15
C SER A 614 -21.56 17.78 36.71
N THR A 615 -20.50 18.52 37.02
CA THR A 615 -20.33 19.91 36.57
C THR A 615 -19.32 19.95 35.44
N TYR A 616 -19.51 20.83 34.47
CA TYR A 616 -18.59 21.00 33.35
C TYR A 616 -18.40 22.48 33.02
N THR A 617 -17.25 22.77 32.42
CA THR A 617 -16.92 24.06 31.80
C THR A 617 -16.21 23.80 30.48
N PHE A 618 -16.50 24.61 29.46
CA PHE A 618 -15.72 24.62 28.24
C PHE A 618 -15.68 26.00 27.60
N GLU A 619 -14.65 26.29 26.81
CA GLU A 619 -14.49 27.55 26.08
C GLU A 619 -14.17 27.23 24.62
N VAL A 620 -14.74 27.99 23.69
CA VAL A 620 -14.51 27.84 22.25
C VAL A 620 -13.81 29.07 21.67
N THR A 621 -13.16 28.92 20.52
CA THR A 621 -12.61 30.07 19.77
C THR A 621 -13.70 30.87 19.06
N GLY A 622 -14.76 30.19 18.60
CA GLY A 622 -15.90 30.80 17.91
C GLY A 622 -17.09 31.09 18.81
N SER A 623 -18.28 31.08 18.23
CA SER A 623 -19.54 31.33 18.93
C SER A 623 -20.10 30.03 19.51
N VAL A 624 -20.88 30.11 20.59
CA VAL A 624 -21.56 28.94 21.19
C VAL A 624 -22.98 29.27 21.60
N GLU A 625 -23.91 28.39 21.25
CA GLU A 625 -25.32 28.50 21.58
C GLU A 625 -25.87 27.20 22.17
N VAL A 626 -26.82 27.33 23.10
CA VAL A 626 -27.53 26.18 23.67
C VAL A 626 -28.42 25.50 22.63
N SER A 627 -28.45 24.17 22.65
CA SER A 627 -29.13 23.34 21.67
C SER A 627 -30.02 22.28 22.31
N THR A 628 -31.09 21.89 21.61
CA THR A 628 -31.89 20.71 21.96
C THR A 628 -31.46 19.47 21.17
N TYR A 629 -30.25 19.46 20.60
CA TYR A 629 -29.69 18.31 19.88
C TYR A 629 -29.70 17.05 20.76
N ARG A 630 -30.02 15.90 20.16
CA ARG A 630 -30.15 14.59 20.84
C ARG A 630 -31.07 14.57 22.08
N ASP A 631 -32.19 15.30 21.98
CA ASP A 631 -33.23 15.42 23.02
C ASP A 631 -32.70 16.04 24.35
N ALA A 632 -31.70 16.91 24.26
CA ALA A 632 -31.20 17.67 25.41
C ALA A 632 -32.30 18.56 26.03
N THR A 633 -32.34 18.55 27.37
CA THR A 633 -33.39 19.24 28.16
C THR A 633 -32.93 20.60 28.68
N LEU A 634 -31.62 20.85 28.74
CA LEU A 634 -30.99 22.10 29.16
C LEU A 634 -31.49 22.60 30.52
N GLU A 635 -30.90 22.08 31.60
CA GLU A 635 -31.17 22.57 32.96
C GLU A 635 -29.87 23.09 33.62
N GLU A 636 -29.88 24.33 34.14
CA GLU A 636 -28.76 24.93 34.89
C GLU A 636 -27.44 25.17 34.11
N THR A 637 -27.53 25.79 32.93
CA THR A 637 -26.38 26.22 32.11
C THR A 637 -26.22 27.75 32.06
N ASP A 638 -24.98 28.22 31.96
CA ASP A 638 -24.59 29.63 31.81
C ASP A 638 -23.61 29.74 30.64
N VAL A 639 -23.91 30.62 29.69
CA VAL A 639 -23.07 30.92 28.52
C VAL A 639 -22.65 32.38 28.62
N ASP A 640 -21.35 32.63 28.69
CA ASP A 640 -20.72 33.97 28.78
C ASP A 640 -19.72 34.13 27.63
N GLY A 641 -20.18 34.76 26.54
CA GLY A 641 -19.43 34.85 25.29
C GLY A 641 -19.16 33.47 24.72
N THR A 642 -17.90 33.08 24.67
CA THR A 642 -17.42 31.80 24.14
C THR A 642 -17.26 30.72 25.23
N ALA A 643 -17.44 31.09 26.50
CA ALA A 643 -17.30 30.19 27.63
C ALA A 643 -18.66 29.68 28.14
N VAL A 644 -18.73 28.39 28.43
CA VAL A 644 -19.91 27.70 28.93
C VAL A 644 -19.59 27.06 30.27
N SER A 645 -20.52 27.18 31.22
CA SER A 645 -20.50 26.39 32.45
C SER A 645 -21.88 25.77 32.71
N GLY A 646 -21.92 24.54 33.18
CA GLY A 646 -23.18 23.82 33.40
C GLY A 646 -23.07 22.65 34.35
N ALA A 647 -24.21 22.03 34.63
CA ALA A 647 -24.28 20.83 35.46
C ALA A 647 -25.41 19.90 35.00
N VAL A 648 -25.10 18.61 34.86
CA VAL A 648 -26.09 17.56 34.56
C VAL A 648 -26.27 16.63 35.76
N ALA A 649 -27.52 16.27 36.06
CA ALA A 649 -27.94 15.42 37.17
C ALA A 649 -29.07 14.46 36.76
N GLY A 650 -28.80 13.59 35.77
CA GLY A 650 -29.76 12.64 35.21
C GLY A 650 -30.43 13.12 33.92
N ASP A 651 -29.99 14.26 33.41
CA ASP A 651 -30.44 14.96 32.22
C ASP A 651 -29.28 15.21 31.24
N ARG A 652 -29.56 15.95 30.14
CA ARG A 652 -28.62 16.20 29.05
C ARG A 652 -28.62 17.65 28.66
N ASP A 653 -27.43 18.17 28.41
CA ASP A 653 -27.20 19.47 27.83
C ASP A 653 -26.53 19.30 26.46
N ALA A 654 -26.87 20.17 25.52
CA ALA A 654 -26.25 20.19 24.21
C ALA A 654 -26.00 21.62 23.74
N TYR A 655 -24.98 21.78 22.90
CA TYR A 655 -24.51 23.06 22.39
C TYR A 655 -24.17 22.94 20.92
N TRP A 656 -24.49 23.99 20.16
CA TRP A 656 -23.91 24.22 18.84
C TRP A 656 -22.78 25.25 19.00
N PHE A 657 -21.61 24.99 18.43
CA PHE A 657 -20.50 25.91 18.48
C PHE A 657 -19.79 26.01 17.12
N SER A 658 -19.03 27.08 16.92
CA SER A 658 -18.07 27.23 15.82
C SER A 658 -16.65 27.34 16.38
N GLY A 659 -15.66 27.03 15.54
CA GLY A 659 -14.26 26.94 15.95
C GLY A 659 -13.97 25.74 16.85
N ASP A 660 -12.91 25.84 17.63
CA ASP A 660 -12.35 24.76 18.45
C ASP A 660 -12.59 24.96 19.94
N ILE A 661 -12.60 23.86 20.68
CA ILE A 661 -12.68 23.88 22.15
C ILE A 661 -11.27 24.07 22.71
N VAL A 662 -11.01 25.24 23.29
CA VAL A 662 -9.67 25.63 23.82
C VAL A 662 -9.49 25.34 25.30
N ASP A 663 -10.59 25.20 26.04
CA ASP A 663 -10.57 24.72 27.43
C ASP A 663 -11.75 23.78 27.66
N PHE A 664 -11.50 22.66 28.36
CA PHE A 664 -12.55 21.70 28.69
C PHE A 664 -12.27 21.02 30.04
N SER A 665 -13.23 21.11 30.95
CA SER A 665 -13.16 20.47 32.26
C SER A 665 -14.50 19.85 32.64
N VAL A 666 -14.47 18.58 33.04
CA VAL A 666 -15.61 17.87 33.62
C VAL A 666 -15.25 17.30 34.99
N SER A 667 -16.12 17.53 35.97
CA SER A 667 -16.00 16.99 37.31
C SER A 667 -17.25 16.17 37.64
N GLY A 668 -17.16 14.86 37.42
CA GLY A 668 -18.23 13.88 37.66
C GLY A 668 -18.14 12.69 36.70
N ASP A 669 -19.24 11.98 36.51
CA ASP A 669 -19.34 10.78 35.66
C ASP A 669 -20.20 11.02 34.39
N ALA A 670 -20.37 12.28 33.97
CA ALA A 670 -21.06 12.61 32.73
C ALA A 670 -20.25 12.13 31.51
N ARG A 671 -20.95 11.65 30.48
CA ARG A 671 -20.35 11.31 29.19
C ARG A 671 -20.38 12.53 28.29
N ILE A 672 -19.25 12.83 27.66
CA ILE A 672 -19.13 13.90 26.67
C ILE A 672 -19.12 13.28 25.28
N ASP A 673 -19.86 13.88 24.35
CA ASP A 673 -19.87 13.54 22.93
C ASP A 673 -19.65 14.83 22.15
N ILE A 674 -18.69 14.83 21.23
CA ILE A 674 -18.31 16.00 20.42
C ILE A 674 -18.34 15.54 18.97
N GLU A 675 -19.07 16.27 18.13
CA GLU A 675 -19.23 16.00 16.72
C GLU A 675 -18.89 17.29 15.95
N TYR A 676 -17.85 17.25 15.12
CA TYR A 676 -17.56 18.33 14.17
C TYR A 676 -18.43 18.15 12.91
N ASP A 677 -18.86 19.25 12.30
CA ASP A 677 -19.70 19.26 11.10
C ASP A 677 -21.01 18.46 11.20
N ALA A 678 -21.66 18.54 12.36
CA ALA A 678 -22.89 17.83 12.68
C ALA A 678 -24.18 18.52 12.18
N ARG A 679 -24.08 19.68 11.53
CA ARG A 679 -25.23 20.47 11.06
C ARG A 679 -25.10 20.94 9.62
#